data_AF-A0A2T3IIN0-F1
#
_entry.id   AF-A0A2T3IIN0-F1
#
_cell.length_a   1.000
_cell.length_b   1.000
_cell.length_c   1.000
_cell.angle_alpha   90.00
_cell.angle_beta   90.00
_cell.angle_gamma   90.00
#
_symmetry.space_group_name_H-M   'P 1'
#
loop_
_entity.id
_entity.type
_entity.pdbx_description
1 polymer ?
#
loop_
_entity_poly.entity_id
_entity_poly.type
_entity_poly.pdbx_seq_one_letter_code
_entity_poly.pdbx_strand_id
1 'polypeptide(L)'
;MEVNKSEIESYFKEKNINRFFKVLFPFDKEYNAAIANEVLRLCSLLSTQYIQHFEEEVLLTLEAKKNIIETPPESILVLEHITQKKQLGVHFIPAFICSTLLRTSYNKHKFDQYKALALLVIARLSYMGEHDAKIKSLCDEIRLFSLGKRETLAGFLPDIGRYNFIELVKLFNSLVDESSPTTTIGPIRNQLEHYNRPLKASHDFSRGYHRYISTQRFRQAGSLTIKPKEVLNDEGDQAIEISQLHFGPKHSESWQNEDSADNDSRSINIVTSTNNTSKSEALAAIQARTIFAQIKKKAMHLPCDIYATTELELTTLLETCVNNIIINQETDISKLLLLMLLTGSNDDQVKRFKPYRNDRKHIIGILRKHTLPSHSIRDELKCLTQPVENSICLPLPNTISSGLSSFKFKNIDKTSLKIFLQAINNSKGTHLTLTKISGYLHYHFSQLQIDPVITHIISGTDIKVLPALYYTQLPLSTLLNHYQQYLEHLALLINTELLSINPTDKEYLIGTTLHFDDKKLTLLFRALKKQIQKYQEKTAKQFSEQAHNDITVITQLVLMLATGYRPVSGWFGKRVDFHLPTKSYWIADKASSIGDNSRCIILPSIAINYLQDYIDYLRQAIIYHENQSPEIYDRYNDCLNNQAHFFFFRQENKILEVLPSNYTHIIDSTFPMQPNWARHHVRSLLFKHNIAPELISAWIGHQDMAKPAFNAFSQLSRKQLQQISEIINQHLIEIGLGD
;
A
#
# COMPACT_ATOMS: atom_id res chain seq x y z
N MET A 1 -22.31 58.47 -17.02
CA MET A 1 -20.99 58.01 -16.52
C MET A 1 -20.90 56.52 -16.78
N GLU A 2 -20.41 56.14 -17.95
CA GLU A 2 -20.05 54.76 -18.23
C GLU A 2 -18.78 54.46 -17.44
N VAL A 3 -18.89 53.67 -16.38
CA VAL A 3 -17.71 53.28 -15.61
C VAL A 3 -16.92 52.31 -16.47
N ASN A 4 -15.71 52.71 -16.84
CA ASN A 4 -14.83 51.96 -17.72
C ASN A 4 -14.46 50.63 -17.05
N LYS A 5 -15.01 49.53 -17.55
CA LYS A 5 -14.83 48.19 -16.98
C LYS A 5 -13.36 47.80 -16.80
N SER A 6 -12.49 48.30 -17.69
CA SER A 6 -11.04 48.08 -17.63
C SER A 6 -10.37 48.75 -16.42
N GLU A 7 -10.85 49.93 -15.99
CA GLU A 7 -10.30 50.65 -14.83
C GLU A 7 -10.71 49.97 -13.52
N ILE A 8 -11.95 49.47 -13.45
CA ILE A 8 -12.45 48.70 -12.32
C ILE A 8 -11.65 47.39 -12.17
N GLU A 9 -11.43 46.65 -13.27
CA GLU A 9 -10.66 45.40 -13.26
C GLU A 9 -9.19 45.64 -12.84
N SER A 10 -8.57 46.73 -13.29
CA SER A 10 -7.22 47.13 -12.86
C SER A 10 -7.15 47.47 -11.37
N TYR A 11 -8.12 48.22 -10.85
CA TYR A 11 -8.20 48.58 -9.44
C TYR A 11 -8.38 47.36 -8.52
N PHE A 12 -9.24 46.40 -8.90
CA PHE A 12 -9.39 45.15 -8.16
C PHE A 12 -8.11 44.31 -8.17
N LYS A 13 -7.41 44.24 -9.31
CA LYS A 13 -6.12 43.55 -9.43
C LYS A 13 -5.08 44.17 -8.49
N GLU A 14 -4.95 45.49 -8.46
CA GLU A 14 -4.01 46.19 -7.57
C GLU A 14 -4.34 45.97 -6.08
N LYS A 15 -5.63 46.03 -5.72
CA LYS A 15 -6.08 45.71 -4.35
C LYS A 15 -5.74 44.27 -3.95
N ASN A 16 -5.91 43.32 -4.86
CA ASN A 16 -5.59 41.91 -4.62
C ASN A 16 -4.07 41.69 -4.47
N ILE A 17 -3.25 42.35 -5.28
CA ILE A 17 -1.78 42.35 -5.16
C ILE A 17 -1.36 42.86 -3.78
N ASN A 18 -1.89 44.02 -3.35
CA ASN A 18 -1.59 44.59 -2.04
C ASN A 18 -2.03 43.67 -0.88
N ARG A 19 -3.18 43.00 -1.03
CA ARG A 19 -3.65 42.02 -0.05
C ARG A 19 -2.72 40.81 0.01
N PHE A 20 -2.27 40.29 -1.12
CA PHE A 20 -1.35 39.15 -1.18
C PHE A 20 -0.05 39.44 -0.43
N PHE A 21 0.60 40.59 -0.67
CA PHE A 21 1.86 40.90 0.00
C PHE A 21 1.71 41.12 1.52
N LYS A 22 0.57 41.64 1.99
CA LYS A 22 0.24 41.69 3.42
C LYS A 22 0.09 40.31 4.05
N VAL A 23 -0.41 39.33 3.29
CA VAL A 23 -0.55 37.94 3.76
C VAL A 23 0.79 37.18 3.68
N LEU A 24 1.62 37.53 2.70
CA LEU A 24 2.95 36.95 2.48
C LEU A 24 3.96 37.39 3.55
N PHE A 25 3.94 38.66 3.96
CA PHE A 25 4.85 39.23 4.97
C PHE A 25 4.09 39.73 6.22
N PRO A 26 3.42 38.86 6.99
CA PRO A 26 2.56 39.27 8.10
C PRO A 26 3.30 39.44 9.43
N PHE A 27 4.60 39.14 9.50
CA PHE A 27 5.35 39.03 10.74
C PHE A 27 6.23 40.27 10.99
N ASP A 28 7.13 40.15 11.97
CA ASP A 28 8.18 41.13 12.24
C ASP A 28 9.25 41.12 11.14
N LYS A 29 10.17 42.10 11.23
CA LYS A 29 11.20 42.33 10.21
C LYS A 29 12.11 41.10 10.02
N GLU A 30 12.41 40.36 11.09
CA GLU A 30 13.27 39.18 11.05
C GLU A 30 12.61 38.01 10.32
N TYR A 31 11.39 37.61 10.69
CA TYR A 31 10.72 36.51 10.00
C TYR A 31 10.30 36.87 8.57
N ASN A 32 9.89 38.13 8.32
CA ASN A 32 9.62 38.57 6.95
C ASN A 32 10.87 38.55 6.07
N ALA A 33 12.05 38.81 6.62
CA ALA A 33 13.29 38.68 5.89
C ALA A 33 13.63 37.24 5.53
N ALA A 34 13.37 36.28 6.43
CA ALA A 34 13.53 34.85 6.11
C ALA A 34 12.58 34.40 4.99
N ILE A 35 11.33 34.87 5.00
CA ILE A 35 10.36 34.63 3.92
C ILE A 35 10.84 35.27 2.61
N ALA A 36 11.32 36.52 2.66
CA ALA A 36 11.77 37.26 1.49
C ALA A 36 12.98 36.62 0.81
N ASN A 37 13.97 36.16 1.58
CA ASN A 37 15.12 35.45 1.05
C ASN A 37 14.73 34.14 0.35
N GLU A 38 13.78 33.41 0.94
CA GLU A 38 13.29 32.18 0.31
C GLU A 38 12.47 32.46 -0.95
N VAL A 39 11.67 33.53 -0.99
CA VAL A 39 10.99 33.98 -2.21
C VAL A 39 11.99 34.30 -3.32
N LEU A 40 13.05 35.05 -3.02
CA LEU A 40 14.09 35.39 -4.00
C LEU A 40 14.82 34.14 -4.51
N ARG A 41 15.14 33.21 -3.60
CA ARG A 41 15.74 31.92 -3.98
C ARG A 41 14.83 31.16 -4.94
N LEU A 42 13.54 31.03 -4.62
CA LEU A 42 12.58 30.31 -5.46
C LEU A 42 12.38 30.96 -6.83
N CYS A 43 12.28 32.29 -6.90
CA CYS A 43 12.22 33.02 -8.18
C CYS A 43 13.48 32.76 -9.04
N SER A 44 14.66 32.67 -8.43
CA SER A 44 15.90 32.39 -9.15
C SER A 44 16.06 30.95 -9.67
N LEU A 45 15.30 30.00 -9.12
CA LEU A 45 15.44 28.57 -9.41
C LEU A 45 14.62 28.09 -10.63
N LEU A 46 13.61 28.85 -11.04
CA LEU A 46 12.72 28.44 -12.12
C LEU A 46 13.43 28.43 -13.47
N SER A 47 13.11 27.43 -14.29
CA SER A 47 13.62 27.42 -15.67
C SER A 47 13.03 28.58 -16.47
N THR A 48 13.80 29.09 -17.43
CA THR A 48 13.39 30.20 -18.32
C THR A 48 12.08 29.93 -19.05
N GLN A 49 11.75 28.66 -19.29
CA GLN A 49 10.51 28.21 -19.93
C GLN A 49 9.26 28.50 -19.08
N TYR A 50 9.37 28.51 -17.75
CA TYR A 50 8.28 28.89 -16.86
C TYR A 50 8.23 30.40 -16.66
N ILE A 51 9.38 31.07 -16.52
CA ILE A 51 9.44 32.53 -16.29
C ILE A 51 8.72 33.30 -17.41
N GLN A 52 8.89 32.88 -18.67
CA GLN A 52 8.18 33.50 -19.81
C GLN A 52 6.66 33.41 -19.72
N HIS A 53 6.13 32.47 -18.93
CA HIS A 53 4.70 32.30 -18.73
C HIS A 53 4.15 33.11 -17.55
N PHE A 54 5.00 33.64 -16.65
CA PHE A 54 4.58 34.31 -15.41
C PHE A 54 5.17 35.71 -15.24
N GLU A 55 4.32 36.73 -15.41
CA GLU A 55 4.67 38.14 -15.15
C GLU A 55 4.79 38.45 -13.64
N GLU A 56 4.24 37.58 -12.79
CA GLU A 56 4.20 37.76 -11.34
C GLU A 56 5.59 37.72 -10.67
N GLU A 57 6.57 37.09 -11.31
CA GLU A 57 7.95 36.97 -10.82
C GLU A 57 8.59 38.35 -10.55
N VAL A 58 8.40 39.31 -11.46
CA VAL A 58 9.00 40.65 -11.37
C VAL A 58 8.53 41.39 -10.11
N LEU A 59 7.22 41.34 -9.84
CA LEU A 59 6.63 41.98 -8.66
C LEU A 59 7.03 41.26 -7.37
N LEU A 60 7.06 39.94 -7.35
CA LEU A 60 7.53 39.15 -6.21
C LEU A 60 8.97 39.51 -5.84
N THR A 61 9.85 39.56 -6.84
CA THR A 61 11.27 39.90 -6.66
C THR A 61 11.45 41.34 -6.15
N LEU A 62 10.67 42.30 -6.67
CA LEU A 62 10.74 43.70 -6.24
C LEU A 62 10.27 43.89 -4.80
N GLU A 63 9.15 43.28 -4.40
CA GLU A 63 8.62 43.39 -3.03
C GLU A 63 9.46 42.60 -2.01
N ALA A 64 9.99 41.43 -2.38
CA ALA A 64 10.87 40.66 -1.51
C ALA A 64 12.16 41.44 -1.19
N LYS A 65 12.74 42.15 -2.17
CA LYS A 65 13.93 43.00 -1.97
C LYS A 65 13.76 44.08 -0.89
N LYS A 66 12.52 44.55 -0.65
CA LYS A 66 12.25 45.55 0.39
C LYS A 66 12.36 45.02 1.82
N ASN A 67 12.32 43.69 1.98
CA ASN A 67 12.28 43.02 3.28
C ASN A 67 13.60 42.32 3.64
N ILE A 68 14.68 42.50 2.87
CA ILE A 68 15.98 41.86 3.13
C ILE A 68 16.67 42.47 4.36
N ILE A 69 17.32 41.62 5.16
CA ILE A 69 18.28 41.99 6.22
C ILE A 69 19.56 41.16 6.03
N GLU A 70 20.68 41.61 6.60
CA GLU A 70 22.00 40.98 6.43
C GLU A 70 22.06 39.53 6.94
N THR A 71 21.43 39.25 8.08
CA THR A 71 21.43 37.91 8.70
C THR A 71 20.00 37.48 9.06
N PRO A 72 19.23 36.97 8.10
CA PRO A 72 17.89 36.43 8.36
C PRO A 72 17.97 35.14 9.19
N PRO A 73 16.94 34.83 10.00
CA PRO A 73 16.81 33.50 10.60
C PRO A 73 16.56 32.44 9.52
N GLU A 74 16.84 31.17 9.83
CA GLU A 74 16.52 30.07 8.94
C GLU A 74 15.01 29.97 8.70
N SER A 75 14.60 29.67 7.47
CA SER A 75 13.17 29.60 7.10
C SER A 75 12.39 28.60 7.97
N ILE A 76 13.02 27.51 8.42
CA ILE A 76 12.38 26.50 9.26
C ILE A 76 11.86 27.07 10.60
N LEU A 77 12.57 28.05 11.17
CA LEU A 77 12.16 28.70 12.43
C LEU A 77 10.83 29.45 12.29
N VAL A 78 10.58 30.04 11.11
CA VAL A 78 9.29 30.68 10.80
C VAL A 78 8.16 29.63 10.78
N LEU A 79 8.40 28.46 10.19
CA LEU A 79 7.41 27.39 10.15
C LEU A 79 7.14 26.81 11.55
N GLU A 80 8.17 26.64 12.36
CA GLU A 80 8.05 26.24 13.77
C GLU A 80 7.22 27.24 14.57
N HIS A 81 7.50 28.55 14.40
CA HIS A 81 6.73 29.63 15.03
C HIS A 81 5.24 29.55 14.71
N ILE A 82 4.90 29.39 13.42
CA ILE A 82 3.51 29.28 12.95
C ILE A 82 2.84 28.02 13.52
N THR A 83 3.58 26.91 13.57
CA THR A 83 3.07 25.61 14.03
C THR A 83 2.82 25.60 15.53
N GLN A 84 3.77 26.09 16.34
CA GLN A 84 3.67 26.20 17.79
C GLN A 84 2.49 27.08 18.21
N LYS A 85 2.26 28.20 17.50
CA LYS A 85 1.11 29.08 17.74
C LYS A 85 -0.23 28.58 17.17
N LYS A 86 -0.24 27.40 16.51
CA LYS A 86 -1.42 26.82 15.86
C LYS A 86 -2.05 27.72 14.79
N GLN A 87 -1.24 28.50 14.07
CA GLN A 87 -1.69 29.49 13.08
C GLN A 87 -1.60 29.03 11.62
N LEU A 88 -1.36 27.73 11.37
CA LEU A 88 -1.26 27.16 10.02
C LEU A 88 -2.48 27.45 9.13
N GLY A 89 -3.69 27.55 9.71
CA GLY A 89 -4.90 27.86 8.97
C GLY A 89 -4.99 29.31 8.46
N VAL A 90 -4.24 30.22 9.08
CA VAL A 90 -4.23 31.66 8.76
C VAL A 90 -3.01 32.00 7.89
N HIS A 91 -1.82 31.51 8.27
CA HIS A 91 -0.55 31.82 7.61
C HIS A 91 -0.06 30.65 6.74
N PHE A 92 -0.94 30.08 5.93
CA PHE A 92 -0.60 28.92 5.09
C PHE A 92 0.37 29.26 3.94
N ILE A 93 0.38 30.50 3.42
CA ILE A 93 1.35 30.94 2.40
C ILE A 93 2.76 31.04 2.99
N PRO A 94 3.01 31.80 4.08
CA PRO A 94 4.31 31.80 4.75
C PRO A 94 4.76 30.40 5.20
N ALA A 95 3.86 29.58 5.74
CA ALA A 95 4.20 28.22 6.17
C ALA A 95 4.64 27.32 5.01
N PHE A 96 4.03 27.48 3.83
CA PHE A 96 4.45 26.78 2.61
C PHE A 96 5.83 27.27 2.13
N ILE A 97 6.04 28.58 2.05
CA ILE A 97 7.30 29.15 1.59
C ILE A 97 8.43 28.75 2.53
N CYS A 98 8.19 28.73 3.83
CA CYS A 98 9.19 28.35 4.82
C CYS A 98 9.37 26.84 5.02
N SER A 99 8.65 26.01 4.26
CA SER A 99 8.78 24.55 4.35
C SER A 99 10.08 24.05 3.74
N THR A 100 10.85 23.27 4.50
CA THR A 100 12.10 22.64 4.07
C THR A 100 11.95 21.12 4.07
N LEU A 101 12.66 20.43 3.17
CA LEU A 101 12.64 18.98 3.12
C LEU A 101 13.20 18.40 4.42
N LEU A 102 12.37 17.65 5.14
CA LEU A 102 12.79 16.91 6.32
C LEU A 102 13.54 15.62 5.95
N ARG A 103 13.15 14.96 4.85
CA ARG A 103 13.78 13.72 4.36
C ARG A 103 14.90 14.04 3.36
N THR A 104 16.11 13.63 3.68
CA THR A 104 17.31 13.74 2.85
C THR A 104 17.26 12.91 1.57
N SER A 105 16.51 11.81 1.56
CA SER A 105 16.34 10.94 0.40
C SER A 105 15.49 11.58 -0.71
N TYR A 106 14.81 12.70 -0.42
CA TYR A 106 13.98 13.38 -1.39
C TYR A 106 14.84 14.16 -2.37
N ASN A 107 14.43 14.15 -3.63
CA ASN A 107 15.09 14.96 -4.64
C ASN A 107 14.82 16.43 -4.38
N LYS A 108 15.80 17.08 -3.74
CA LYS A 108 15.75 18.49 -3.37
C LYS A 108 15.48 19.39 -4.55
N HIS A 109 16.12 19.12 -5.69
CA HIS A 109 15.89 19.89 -6.91
C HIS A 109 14.42 19.77 -7.37
N LYS A 110 13.88 18.55 -7.46
CA LYS A 110 12.47 18.34 -7.83
C LYS A 110 11.51 19.05 -6.87
N PHE A 111 11.74 18.95 -5.56
CA PHE A 111 10.92 19.65 -4.56
C PHE A 111 11.00 21.18 -4.72
N ASP A 112 12.21 21.74 -4.81
CA ASP A 112 12.43 23.18 -4.93
C ASP A 112 11.79 23.73 -6.21
N GLN A 113 11.87 22.99 -7.31
CA GLN A 113 11.22 23.30 -8.59
C GLN A 113 9.69 23.35 -8.46
N TYR A 114 9.07 22.35 -7.81
CA TYR A 114 7.63 22.37 -7.53
C TYR A 114 7.22 23.50 -6.59
N LYS A 115 8.04 23.79 -5.58
CA LYS A 115 7.83 24.88 -4.64
C LYS A 115 7.88 26.25 -5.34
N ALA A 116 8.83 26.44 -6.25
CA ALA A 116 8.96 27.67 -7.03
C ALA A 116 7.78 27.85 -8.01
N LEU A 117 7.39 26.79 -8.72
CA LEU A 117 6.21 26.83 -9.59
C LEU A 117 4.92 27.13 -8.80
N ALA A 118 4.75 26.50 -7.63
CA ALA A 118 3.61 26.74 -6.76
C ALA A 118 3.54 28.20 -6.29
N LEU A 119 4.67 28.84 -5.97
CA LEU A 119 4.72 30.25 -5.58
C LEU A 119 4.15 31.16 -6.69
N LEU A 120 4.57 30.98 -7.94
CA LEU A 120 4.07 31.78 -9.07
C LEU A 120 2.57 31.55 -9.33
N VAL A 121 2.13 30.29 -9.28
CA VAL A 121 0.72 29.92 -9.45
C VAL A 121 -0.14 30.53 -8.33
N ILE A 122 0.34 30.49 -7.09
CA ILE A 122 -0.32 31.10 -5.94
C ILE A 122 -0.40 32.62 -6.09
N ALA A 123 0.68 33.26 -6.54
CA ALA A 123 0.69 34.71 -6.78
C ALA A 123 -0.33 35.10 -7.85
N ARG A 124 -0.32 34.42 -9.02
CA ARG A 124 -1.31 34.66 -10.09
C ARG A 124 -2.74 34.53 -9.59
N LEU A 125 -3.07 33.39 -8.97
CA LEU A 125 -4.41 33.13 -8.46
C LEU A 125 -4.81 34.13 -7.37
N SER A 126 -3.86 34.59 -6.57
CA SER A 126 -4.10 35.64 -5.57
C SER A 126 -4.41 36.99 -6.22
N TYR A 127 -3.71 37.36 -7.31
CA TYR A 127 -3.93 38.60 -8.05
C TYR A 127 -5.28 38.60 -8.78
N MET A 128 -5.68 37.46 -9.34
CA MET A 128 -7.00 37.25 -9.94
C MET A 128 -8.13 37.31 -8.90
N GLY A 129 -7.88 36.88 -7.67
CA GLY A 129 -8.84 36.87 -6.57
C GLY A 129 -9.76 35.65 -6.54
N GLU A 130 -10.46 35.45 -5.41
CA GLU A 130 -11.48 34.40 -5.21
C GLU A 130 -11.01 32.94 -5.44
N HIS A 131 -9.74 32.64 -5.14
CA HIS A 131 -9.12 31.31 -5.30
C HIS A 131 -8.58 30.69 -3.99
N ASP A 132 -8.91 31.25 -2.82
CA ASP A 132 -8.35 30.89 -1.51
C ASP A 132 -8.33 29.38 -1.23
N ALA A 133 -9.38 28.64 -1.59
CA ALA A 133 -9.46 27.20 -1.38
C ALA A 133 -8.43 26.41 -2.22
N LYS A 134 -8.20 26.81 -3.47
CA LYS A 134 -7.22 26.19 -4.37
C LYS A 134 -5.80 26.48 -3.88
N ILE A 135 -5.55 27.74 -3.49
CA ILE A 135 -4.27 28.20 -2.95
C ILE A 135 -3.93 27.42 -1.68
N LYS A 136 -4.85 27.39 -0.71
CA LYS A 136 -4.64 26.67 0.55
C LYS A 136 -4.34 25.18 0.32
N SER A 137 -5.09 24.53 -0.58
CA SER A 137 -4.87 23.12 -0.92
C SER A 137 -3.45 22.88 -1.46
N LEU A 138 -2.98 23.74 -2.37
CA LEU A 138 -1.62 23.62 -2.92
C LEU A 138 -0.54 23.88 -1.88
N CYS A 139 -0.69 24.91 -1.03
CA CYS A 139 0.22 25.18 0.09
C CYS A 139 0.32 23.98 1.04
N ASP A 140 -0.83 23.41 1.40
CA ASP A 140 -0.88 22.24 2.28
C ASP A 140 -0.21 21.02 1.64
N GLU A 141 -0.38 20.79 0.33
CA GLU A 141 0.27 19.67 -0.36
C GLU A 141 1.80 19.78 -0.40
N ILE A 142 2.35 20.95 -0.75
CA ILE A 142 3.81 21.13 -0.76
C ILE A 142 4.38 21.01 0.66
N ARG A 143 3.70 21.59 1.66
CA ARG A 143 4.11 21.48 3.06
C ARG A 143 4.06 20.02 3.53
N LEU A 144 3.01 19.28 3.23
CA LEU A 144 2.92 17.85 3.58
C LEU A 144 3.95 17.00 2.83
N PHE A 145 4.31 17.39 1.60
CA PHE A 145 5.42 16.80 0.86
C PHE A 145 6.76 17.04 1.56
N SER A 146 7.01 18.26 2.05
CA SER A 146 8.23 18.59 2.82
C SER A 146 8.41 17.75 4.08
N LEU A 147 7.30 17.38 4.74
CA LEU A 147 7.27 16.57 5.96
C LEU A 147 7.37 15.05 5.70
N GLY A 148 7.54 14.63 4.44
CA GLY A 148 7.58 13.21 4.07
C GLY A 148 6.21 12.52 3.99
N LYS A 149 5.11 13.21 4.25
CA LYS A 149 3.74 12.64 4.28
C LYS A 149 3.11 12.42 2.90
N ARG A 150 3.90 12.59 1.83
CA ARG A 150 3.51 12.45 0.41
C ARG A 150 4.46 11.55 -0.36
N GLU A 151 5.05 10.57 0.31
CA GLU A 151 5.97 9.57 -0.29
C GLU A 151 5.39 8.96 -1.57
N THR A 152 4.16 8.43 -1.53
CA THR A 152 3.54 7.79 -2.69
C THR A 152 3.19 8.77 -3.80
N LEU A 153 2.68 9.96 -3.46
CA LEU A 153 2.40 11.02 -4.43
C LEU A 153 3.66 11.43 -5.19
N ALA A 154 4.81 11.51 -4.50
CA ALA A 154 6.07 11.96 -5.09
C ALA A 154 6.53 11.07 -6.26
N GLY A 155 6.18 9.77 -6.25
CA GLY A 155 6.40 8.85 -7.35
C GLY A 155 5.52 9.08 -8.59
N PHE A 156 4.40 9.80 -8.44
CA PHE A 156 3.51 10.19 -9.55
C PHE A 156 3.75 11.60 -10.08
N LEU A 157 4.48 12.44 -9.34
CA LEU A 157 4.75 13.81 -9.76
C LEU A 157 5.67 13.82 -11.00
N PRO A 158 5.28 14.48 -12.10
CA PRO A 158 6.13 14.67 -13.26
C PRO A 158 7.49 15.33 -12.97
N ASP A 159 8.45 15.15 -13.87
CA ASP A 159 9.67 15.95 -13.89
C ASP A 159 9.39 17.27 -14.61
N ILE A 160 9.24 18.36 -13.85
CA ILE A 160 8.87 19.65 -14.42
C ILE A 160 9.92 20.22 -15.37
N GLY A 161 11.18 19.78 -15.29
CA GLY A 161 12.25 20.25 -16.18
C GLY A 161 12.09 19.78 -17.63
N ARG A 162 11.25 18.76 -17.88
CA ARG A 162 11.05 18.15 -19.20
C ARG A 162 9.91 18.75 -20.02
N TYR A 163 9.07 19.58 -19.39
CA TYR A 163 7.83 20.07 -19.97
C TYR A 163 7.75 21.59 -19.83
N ASN A 164 7.15 22.26 -20.81
CA ASN A 164 6.69 23.64 -20.59
C ASN A 164 5.39 23.64 -19.77
N PHE A 165 4.96 24.82 -19.30
CA PHE A 165 3.78 24.93 -18.42
C PHE A 165 2.50 24.36 -19.04
N ILE A 166 2.29 24.56 -20.34
CA ILE A 166 1.08 24.10 -21.05
C ILE A 166 1.07 22.56 -21.13
N GLU A 167 2.20 21.97 -21.49
CA GLU A 167 2.38 20.51 -21.51
C GLU A 167 2.21 19.89 -20.13
N LEU A 168 2.75 20.53 -19.09
CA LEU A 168 2.61 20.08 -17.72
C LEU A 168 1.13 20.04 -17.28
N VAL A 169 0.35 21.08 -17.61
CA VAL A 169 -1.10 21.10 -17.32
C VAL A 169 -1.83 19.98 -18.06
N LYS A 170 -1.51 19.72 -19.33
CA LYS A 170 -2.09 18.59 -20.08
C LYS A 170 -1.75 17.25 -19.44
N LEU A 171 -0.51 17.08 -18.97
CA LEU A 171 -0.07 15.87 -18.30
C LEU A 171 -0.84 15.65 -16.99
N PHE A 172 -0.95 16.67 -16.12
CA PHE A 172 -1.75 16.56 -14.89
C PHE A 172 -3.22 16.24 -15.15
N ASN A 173 -3.83 16.79 -16.20
CA ASN A 173 -5.19 16.42 -16.60
C ASN A 173 -5.29 14.93 -16.96
N SER A 174 -4.30 14.39 -17.70
CA SER A 174 -4.28 12.96 -18.05
C SER A 174 -4.05 12.02 -16.86
N LEU A 175 -3.33 12.48 -15.83
CA LEU A 175 -3.04 11.70 -14.61
C LEU A 175 -4.24 11.60 -13.67
N VAL A 176 -5.18 12.55 -13.78
CA VAL A 176 -6.40 12.61 -12.96
C VAL A 176 -7.61 12.00 -13.68
N ASP A 177 -7.55 11.84 -15.00
CA ASP A 177 -8.63 11.29 -15.82
C ASP A 177 -8.94 9.82 -15.50
N GLU A 178 -10.19 9.55 -15.11
CA GLU A 178 -10.70 8.21 -14.78
C GLU A 178 -10.68 7.23 -15.96
N SER A 179 -10.69 7.75 -17.19
CA SER A 179 -10.66 6.95 -18.40
C SER A 179 -9.25 6.53 -18.82
N SER A 180 -8.21 7.09 -18.18
CA SER A 180 -6.81 6.83 -18.48
C SER A 180 -6.36 5.42 -18.03
N PRO A 181 -5.54 4.70 -18.82
CA PRO A 181 -5.09 3.34 -18.50
C PRO A 181 -4.16 3.25 -17.28
N THR A 182 -3.55 4.36 -16.85
CA THR A 182 -2.82 4.51 -15.58
C THR A 182 -3.81 4.79 -14.46
N THR A 183 -4.45 3.74 -13.95
CA THR A 183 -5.42 3.88 -12.86
C THR A 183 -4.73 4.31 -11.57
N THR A 184 -4.75 5.60 -11.27
CA THR A 184 -4.23 6.17 -10.03
C THR A 184 -5.15 5.79 -8.86
N ILE A 185 -4.58 5.31 -7.76
CA ILE A 185 -5.33 4.94 -6.53
C ILE A 185 -6.14 6.16 -6.06
N GLY A 186 -7.42 5.99 -5.70
CA GLY A 186 -8.36 7.10 -5.42
C GLY A 186 -7.82 8.22 -4.50
N PRO A 187 -7.19 7.91 -3.36
CA PRO A 187 -6.48 8.89 -2.53
C PRO A 187 -5.41 9.71 -3.26
N ILE A 188 -4.59 9.08 -4.09
CA ILE A 188 -3.49 9.73 -4.82
C ILE A 188 -4.05 10.64 -5.91
N ARG A 189 -5.12 10.23 -6.59
CA ARG A 189 -5.83 11.09 -7.54
C ARG A 189 -6.32 12.38 -6.88
N ASN A 190 -6.90 12.29 -5.69
CA ASN A 190 -7.34 13.48 -4.94
C ASN A 190 -6.16 14.40 -4.57
N GLN A 191 -4.99 13.82 -4.25
CA GLN A 191 -3.77 14.58 -4.00
C GLN A 191 -3.23 15.25 -5.28
N LEU A 192 -3.22 14.54 -6.42
CA LEU A 192 -2.86 15.12 -7.72
C LEU A 192 -3.82 16.24 -8.14
N GLU A 193 -5.10 16.14 -7.80
CA GLU A 193 -6.10 17.20 -8.02
C GLU A 193 -5.79 18.50 -7.28
N HIS A 194 -5.12 18.43 -6.13
CA HIS A 194 -4.66 19.61 -5.41
C HIS A 194 -3.53 20.34 -6.14
N TYR A 195 -2.81 19.68 -7.06
CA TYR A 195 -1.90 20.32 -8.02
C TYR A 195 -2.64 20.73 -9.29
N ASN A 196 -3.42 19.82 -9.88
CA ASN A 196 -4.07 20.03 -11.18
C ASN A 196 -5.01 21.25 -11.19
N ARG A 197 -5.87 21.40 -10.16
CA ARG A 197 -6.87 22.48 -10.14
C ARG A 197 -6.28 23.89 -10.07
N PRO A 198 -5.29 24.19 -9.21
CA PRO A 198 -4.58 25.46 -9.26
C PRO A 198 -3.83 25.69 -10.58
N LEU A 199 -3.08 24.68 -11.06
CA LEU A 199 -2.30 24.80 -12.30
C LEU A 199 -3.20 25.12 -13.51
N LYS A 200 -4.29 24.36 -13.67
CA LYS A 200 -5.28 24.58 -14.72
C LYS A 200 -5.95 25.95 -14.60
N ALA A 201 -6.36 26.36 -13.40
CA ALA A 201 -6.99 27.67 -13.20
C ALA A 201 -6.05 28.83 -13.54
N SER A 202 -4.76 28.67 -13.23
CA SER A 202 -3.69 29.63 -13.54
C SER A 202 -3.37 29.68 -15.03
N HIS A 203 -3.48 28.56 -15.75
CA HIS A 203 -3.31 28.48 -17.20
C HIS A 203 -4.52 29.06 -17.97
N ASP A 204 -5.73 28.68 -17.59
CA ASP A 204 -6.97 29.03 -18.28
C ASP A 204 -7.46 30.45 -17.92
N PHE A 205 -6.78 31.17 -17.01
CA PHE A 205 -7.25 32.42 -16.40
C PHE A 205 -8.70 32.32 -15.90
N SER A 206 -9.04 31.17 -15.31
CA SER A 206 -10.40 30.87 -14.87
C SER A 206 -10.86 31.82 -13.76
N ARG A 207 -12.07 32.36 -13.86
CA ARG A 207 -12.65 33.16 -12.78
C ARG A 207 -12.75 32.37 -11.47
N GLY A 208 -12.34 33.00 -10.37
CA GLY A 208 -12.55 32.49 -9.03
C GLY A 208 -14.02 32.48 -8.65
N TYR A 209 -14.33 31.80 -7.55
CA TYR A 209 -15.67 31.81 -6.97
C TYR A 209 -15.59 31.55 -5.48
N HIS A 210 -16.39 32.28 -4.72
CA HIS A 210 -16.64 31.99 -3.32
C HIS A 210 -17.67 30.88 -3.17
N ARG A 211 -17.27 29.73 -2.61
CA ARG A 211 -18.25 28.80 -2.05
C ARG A 211 -18.65 29.32 -0.67
N TYR A 212 -19.92 29.68 -0.52
CA TYR A 212 -20.54 29.79 0.80
C TYR A 212 -20.55 28.40 1.42
N ILE A 213 -19.54 28.13 2.25
CA ILE A 213 -19.53 26.95 3.10
C ILE A 213 -20.52 27.27 4.22
N SER A 214 -21.79 26.85 4.08
CA SER A 214 -22.65 26.73 5.24
C SER A 214 -21.88 25.89 6.26
N THR A 215 -21.83 26.35 7.51
CA THR A 215 -21.14 25.65 8.60
C THR A 215 -21.45 24.17 8.49
N GLN A 216 -20.48 23.39 8.01
CA GLN A 216 -20.64 21.95 8.01
C GLN A 216 -20.83 21.62 9.48
N ARG A 217 -22.05 21.19 9.85
CA ARG A 217 -22.24 20.44 11.09
C ARG A 217 -21.05 19.49 11.14
N PHE A 218 -20.32 19.48 12.26
CA PHE A 218 -19.31 18.48 12.55
C PHE A 218 -19.99 17.11 12.51
N ARG A 219 -20.22 16.58 11.31
CA ARG A 219 -20.38 15.17 11.06
C ARG A 219 -18.96 14.71 11.09
N GLN A 220 -18.53 14.20 12.24
CA GLN A 220 -17.34 13.38 12.30
C GLN A 220 -17.58 12.26 11.27
N ALA A 221 -17.04 12.44 10.06
CA ALA A 221 -17.37 11.61 8.93
C ALA A 221 -16.68 10.26 9.16
N GLY A 222 -17.44 9.32 9.71
CA GLY A 222 -17.02 7.92 9.78
C GLY A 222 -16.90 7.38 8.36
N SER A 223 -15.71 6.94 7.94
CA SER A 223 -15.61 6.13 6.72
C SER A 223 -16.00 4.71 7.07
N LEU A 224 -17.09 4.20 6.47
CA LEU A 224 -17.48 2.81 6.55
C LEU A 224 -16.77 2.05 5.42
N THR A 225 -16.02 1.00 5.75
CA THR A 225 -15.38 0.13 4.74
C THR A 225 -16.20 -1.14 4.62
N ILE A 226 -16.85 -1.34 3.47
CA ILE A 226 -17.65 -2.52 3.17
C ILE A 226 -16.78 -3.47 2.36
N LYS A 227 -16.60 -4.71 2.83
CA LYS A 227 -15.95 -5.76 2.03
C LYS A 227 -16.92 -6.31 0.97
N PRO A 228 -16.42 -6.92 -0.11
CA PRO A 228 -17.27 -7.49 -1.15
C PRO A 228 -18.28 -8.50 -0.58
N LYS A 229 -19.46 -8.54 -1.19
CA LYS A 229 -20.55 -9.43 -0.81
C LYS A 229 -20.17 -10.88 -1.13
N GLU A 230 -20.17 -11.75 -0.12
CA GLU A 230 -19.96 -13.19 -0.33
C GLU A 230 -21.29 -13.92 -0.52
N VAL A 231 -21.35 -14.78 -1.53
CA VAL A 231 -22.54 -15.55 -1.88
C VAL A 231 -22.39 -16.96 -1.35
N LEU A 232 -23.33 -17.38 -0.51
CA LEU A 232 -23.35 -18.72 0.08
C LEU A 232 -23.75 -19.77 -0.96
N ASN A 233 -24.88 -19.53 -1.62
CA ASN A 233 -25.56 -20.45 -2.52
C ASN A 233 -26.20 -19.70 -3.70
N ASP A 234 -26.64 -20.48 -4.69
CA ASP A 234 -27.31 -19.94 -5.88
C ASP A 234 -28.73 -19.39 -5.56
N GLU A 235 -29.21 -19.55 -4.33
CA GLU A 235 -30.52 -19.10 -3.82
C GLU A 235 -30.52 -17.66 -3.29
N GLY A 236 -29.35 -17.01 -3.23
CA GLY A 236 -29.25 -15.58 -2.98
C GLY A 236 -28.97 -15.19 -1.53
N ASP A 237 -28.65 -16.15 -0.66
CA ASP A 237 -28.14 -15.88 0.69
C ASP A 237 -26.74 -15.26 0.60
N GLN A 238 -26.57 -14.09 1.23
CA GLN A 238 -25.35 -13.31 1.04
C GLN A 238 -24.89 -12.63 2.34
N ALA A 239 -23.58 -12.62 2.56
CA ALA A 239 -22.98 -11.93 3.69
C ALA A 239 -22.23 -10.66 3.29
N ILE A 240 -22.57 -9.63 4.06
CA ILE A 240 -22.08 -8.28 4.27
C ILE A 240 -20.98 -8.10 5.32
N GLU A 241 -19.68 -8.33 5.08
CA GLU A 241 -18.71 -7.88 6.11
C GLU A 241 -18.55 -6.35 6.06
N ILE A 242 -18.87 -5.69 7.17
CA ILE A 242 -18.73 -4.25 7.35
C ILE A 242 -17.65 -3.97 8.38
N SER A 243 -16.54 -3.40 7.93
CA SER A 243 -15.48 -2.89 8.79
C SER A 243 -15.77 -1.46 9.27
N GLN A 244 -15.36 -1.18 10.51
CA GLN A 244 -15.80 -0.08 11.39
C GLN A 244 -15.85 1.33 10.76
N LEU A 245 -16.75 2.18 11.27
CA LEU A 245 -16.69 3.65 11.16
C LEU A 245 -15.39 4.21 11.78
N HIS A 246 -14.48 4.70 10.94
CA HIS A 246 -13.28 5.43 11.36
C HIS A 246 -13.60 6.89 11.68
N PHE A 247 -13.52 7.30 12.95
CA PHE A 247 -13.75 8.68 13.37
C PHE A 247 -12.41 9.41 13.56
N GLY A 248 -11.96 10.15 12.55
CA GLY A 248 -10.75 10.99 12.64
C GLY A 248 -10.16 11.36 11.28
N PRO A 249 -9.27 12.36 11.19
CA PRO A 249 -8.57 12.66 9.96
C PRO A 249 -7.62 11.49 9.62
N LYS A 250 -7.96 10.74 8.56
CA LYS A 250 -7.08 9.75 7.94
C LYS A 250 -5.87 10.45 7.30
N HIS A 251 -4.82 10.66 8.08
CA HIS A 251 -3.48 10.77 7.53
C HIS A 251 -2.76 9.45 7.74
N SER A 252 -3.20 8.41 7.02
CA SER A 252 -2.46 7.16 6.92
C SER A 252 -1.56 7.16 5.69
N GLU A 253 -0.29 6.82 5.86
CA GLU A 253 0.60 6.53 4.73
C GLU A 253 0.10 5.28 4.00
N SER A 254 0.39 5.14 2.70
CA SER A 254 -0.23 4.07 1.91
C SER A 254 0.08 2.67 2.44
N TRP A 255 1.31 2.45 2.93
CA TRP A 255 1.73 1.18 3.52
C TRP A 255 0.94 0.84 4.80
N GLN A 256 0.48 1.84 5.55
CA GLN A 256 -0.36 1.60 6.74
C GLN A 256 -1.72 1.02 6.35
N ASN A 257 -2.23 1.34 5.15
CA ASN A 257 -3.46 0.74 4.65
C ASN A 257 -3.25 -0.74 4.27
N GLU A 258 -2.04 -1.13 3.82
CA GLU A 258 -1.67 -2.54 3.59
C GLU A 258 -1.77 -3.32 4.90
N ASP A 259 -1.18 -2.78 5.99
CA ASP A 259 -1.20 -3.42 7.31
C ASP A 259 -2.59 -3.36 7.99
N SER A 260 -3.45 -2.41 7.59
CA SER A 260 -4.79 -2.21 8.15
C SER A 260 -5.89 -3.06 7.50
N ALA A 261 -5.65 -3.67 6.33
CA ALA A 261 -6.65 -4.45 5.59
C ALA A 261 -7.27 -5.62 6.40
N ASP A 262 -6.61 -6.00 7.50
CA ASP A 262 -6.90 -7.17 8.32
C ASP A 262 -6.96 -6.83 9.84
N ASN A 263 -7.19 -5.55 10.17
CA ASN A 263 -6.83 -4.98 11.48
C ASN A 263 -8.00 -4.32 12.25
N ASP A 264 -9.24 -4.49 11.80
CA ASP A 264 -10.39 -3.81 12.42
C ASP A 264 -11.07 -4.70 13.47
N SER A 265 -10.66 -4.55 14.73
CA SER A 265 -11.24 -5.21 15.91
C SER A 265 -12.72 -4.86 16.20
N ARG A 266 -13.31 -3.93 15.45
CA ARG A 266 -14.76 -3.61 15.50
C ARG A 266 -15.46 -3.88 14.16
N SER A 267 -15.04 -4.92 13.45
CA SER A 267 -15.76 -5.42 12.27
C SER A 267 -17.13 -5.98 12.68
N ILE A 268 -18.18 -5.58 11.97
CA ILE A 268 -19.54 -6.11 12.11
C ILE A 268 -19.85 -6.92 10.85
N ASN A 269 -20.17 -8.20 11.03
CA ASN A 269 -20.67 -9.03 9.95
C ASN A 269 -22.19 -8.88 9.88
N ILE A 270 -22.69 -8.36 8.75
CA ILE A 270 -24.11 -8.26 8.44
C ILE A 270 -24.49 -9.39 7.50
N VAL A 271 -25.54 -10.13 7.81
CA VAL A 271 -26.05 -11.17 6.93
C VAL A 271 -27.37 -10.72 6.33
N THR A 272 -27.47 -10.79 4.99
CA THR A 272 -28.69 -10.48 4.26
C THR A 272 -29.18 -11.73 3.54
N SER A 273 -30.39 -12.17 3.85
CA SER A 273 -31.05 -13.28 3.17
C SER A 273 -32.41 -12.81 2.62
N THR A 274 -32.76 -13.26 1.42
CA THR A 274 -34.09 -13.07 0.83
C THR A 274 -35.19 -13.79 1.62
N ASN A 275 -34.81 -14.83 2.37
CA ASN A 275 -35.71 -15.68 3.16
C ASN A 275 -35.81 -15.24 4.63
N ASN A 276 -35.15 -14.13 5.02
CA ASN A 276 -35.18 -13.59 6.39
C ASN A 276 -36.54 -12.93 6.69
N THR A 277 -37.58 -13.75 6.79
CA THR A 277 -38.97 -13.35 7.07
C THR A 277 -39.36 -13.60 8.53
N SER A 278 -38.40 -13.95 9.40
CA SER A 278 -38.70 -14.28 10.79
C SER A 278 -39.16 -13.06 11.57
N LYS A 279 -40.35 -13.12 12.16
CA LYS A 279 -40.88 -12.08 13.07
C LYS A 279 -40.09 -11.92 14.37
N SER A 280 -39.15 -12.83 14.67
CA SER A 280 -38.35 -12.85 15.90
C SER A 280 -36.89 -12.47 15.62
N GLU A 281 -36.40 -11.44 16.31
CA GLU A 281 -35.00 -10.99 16.23
C GLU A 281 -34.01 -12.07 16.65
N ALA A 282 -34.36 -12.90 17.64
CA ALA A 282 -33.51 -13.99 18.11
C ALA A 282 -33.31 -15.07 17.03
N LEU A 283 -34.36 -15.40 16.27
CA LEU A 283 -34.28 -16.37 15.19
C LEU A 283 -33.44 -15.83 14.02
N ALA A 284 -33.63 -14.56 13.66
CA ALA A 284 -32.80 -13.88 12.68
C ALA A 284 -31.31 -13.85 13.09
N ALA A 285 -31.02 -13.60 14.37
CA ALA A 285 -29.66 -13.60 14.89
C ALA A 285 -29.01 -15.00 14.84
N ILE A 286 -29.77 -16.05 15.17
CA ILE A 286 -29.30 -17.45 15.04
C ILE A 286 -29.04 -17.78 13.57
N GLN A 287 -29.95 -17.44 12.66
CA GLN A 287 -29.77 -17.67 11.22
C GLN A 287 -28.54 -16.93 10.67
N ALA A 288 -28.33 -15.68 11.06
CA ALA A 288 -27.15 -14.91 10.69
C ALA A 288 -25.85 -15.57 11.20
N ARG A 289 -25.83 -16.07 12.44
CA ARG A 289 -24.69 -16.81 12.99
C ARG A 289 -24.41 -18.10 12.22
N THR A 290 -25.45 -18.85 11.87
CA THR A 290 -25.33 -20.10 11.09
C THR A 290 -24.78 -19.83 9.70
N ILE A 291 -25.31 -18.81 8.99
CA ILE A 291 -24.81 -18.37 7.69
C ILE A 291 -23.33 -17.99 7.79
N PHE A 292 -22.96 -17.20 8.79
CA PHE A 292 -21.57 -16.80 8.98
C PHE A 292 -20.65 -17.99 9.29
N ALA A 293 -21.10 -18.96 10.09
CA ALA A 293 -20.37 -20.20 10.34
C ALA A 293 -20.20 -21.06 9.08
N GLN A 294 -21.21 -21.13 8.21
CA GLN A 294 -21.13 -21.82 6.92
C GLN A 294 -20.14 -21.16 5.97
N ILE A 295 -20.10 -19.82 5.92
CA ILE A 295 -19.11 -19.07 5.14
C ILE A 295 -17.71 -19.41 5.61
N LYS A 296 -17.46 -19.34 6.93
CA LYS A 296 -16.18 -19.72 7.52
C LYS A 296 -15.79 -21.16 7.16
N LYS A 297 -16.72 -22.10 7.25
CA LYS A 297 -16.50 -23.50 6.86
C LYS A 297 -16.13 -23.62 5.39
N LYS A 298 -16.84 -22.90 4.50
CA LYS A 298 -16.61 -22.93 3.05
C LYS A 298 -15.24 -22.36 2.67
N ALA A 299 -14.82 -21.28 3.33
CA ALA A 299 -13.48 -20.70 3.18
C ALA A 299 -12.34 -21.64 3.60
N MET A 300 -12.63 -22.66 4.43
CA MET A 300 -11.63 -23.68 4.78
C MET A 300 -11.32 -24.65 3.64
N HIS A 301 -12.18 -24.77 2.62
CA HIS A 301 -12.06 -25.73 1.52
C HIS A 301 -11.81 -27.17 2.00
N LEU A 302 -12.63 -27.66 2.93
CA LEU A 302 -12.42 -28.96 3.56
C LEU A 302 -12.58 -30.13 2.57
N PRO A 303 -11.71 -31.17 2.61
CA PRO A 303 -11.80 -32.33 1.71
C PRO A 303 -13.14 -33.08 1.77
N CYS A 304 -13.82 -33.02 2.92
CA CYS A 304 -15.09 -33.69 3.19
C CYS A 304 -16.30 -32.76 3.04
N ASP A 305 -16.17 -31.62 2.35
CA ASP A 305 -17.30 -30.74 2.12
C ASP A 305 -18.28 -31.36 1.13
N ILE A 306 -19.50 -31.63 1.58
CA ILE A 306 -20.60 -32.15 0.75
C ILE A 306 -20.99 -31.19 -0.39
N TYR A 307 -20.61 -29.91 -0.26
CA TYR A 307 -20.82 -28.90 -1.29
C TYR A 307 -19.65 -28.79 -2.27
N ALA A 308 -18.57 -29.56 -2.09
CA ALA A 308 -17.50 -29.65 -3.07
C ALA A 308 -17.97 -30.33 -4.36
N THR A 309 -17.37 -29.94 -5.49
CA THR A 309 -17.63 -30.58 -6.79
C THR A 309 -16.98 -31.95 -6.81
N THR A 310 -17.75 -32.99 -7.12
CA THR A 310 -17.20 -34.35 -7.26
C THR A 310 -16.51 -34.53 -8.60
N GLU A 311 -15.64 -35.54 -8.70
CA GLU A 311 -14.97 -35.88 -9.96
C GLU A 311 -15.97 -36.25 -11.07
N LEU A 312 -17.04 -36.98 -10.73
CA LEU A 312 -18.13 -37.31 -11.67
C LEU A 312 -18.82 -36.05 -12.18
N GLU A 313 -19.17 -35.12 -11.28
CA GLU A 313 -19.80 -33.84 -11.63
C GLU A 313 -18.91 -33.03 -12.57
N LEU A 314 -17.61 -32.94 -12.25
CA LEU A 314 -16.64 -32.21 -13.03
C LEU A 314 -16.40 -32.81 -14.42
N THR A 315 -16.22 -34.13 -14.49
CA THR A 315 -16.03 -34.86 -15.75
C THR A 315 -17.24 -34.68 -16.65
N THR A 316 -18.44 -34.85 -16.10
CA THR A 316 -19.71 -34.66 -16.84
C THR A 316 -19.84 -33.25 -17.41
N LEU A 317 -19.50 -32.22 -16.62
CA LEU A 317 -19.53 -30.83 -17.06
C LEU A 317 -18.52 -30.59 -18.20
N LEU A 318 -17.28 -31.06 -18.04
CA LEU A 318 -16.21 -30.90 -19.01
C LEU A 318 -16.55 -31.57 -20.34
N GLU A 319 -16.96 -32.85 -20.33
CA GLU A 319 -17.36 -33.58 -21.53
C GLU A 319 -18.50 -32.86 -22.27
N THR A 320 -19.54 -32.46 -21.53
CA THR A 320 -20.71 -31.78 -22.12
C THR A 320 -20.30 -30.46 -22.76
N CYS A 321 -19.55 -29.61 -22.04
CA CYS A 321 -19.14 -28.30 -22.56
C CYS A 321 -18.17 -28.41 -23.73
N VAL A 322 -17.20 -29.33 -23.69
CA VAL A 322 -16.23 -29.51 -24.77
C VAL A 322 -16.91 -30.07 -26.02
N ASN A 323 -17.78 -31.07 -25.89
CA ASN A 323 -18.53 -31.63 -27.02
C ASN A 323 -19.46 -30.61 -27.66
N ASN A 324 -20.15 -29.80 -26.85
CA ASN A 324 -20.99 -28.71 -27.33
C ASN A 324 -20.20 -27.67 -28.15
N ILE A 325 -18.98 -27.33 -27.71
CA ILE A 325 -18.09 -26.45 -28.46
C ILE A 325 -17.68 -27.07 -29.81
N ILE A 326 -17.34 -28.36 -29.84
CA ILE A 326 -16.93 -29.07 -31.07
C ILE A 326 -18.09 -29.15 -32.08
N ILE A 327 -19.30 -29.46 -31.61
CA ILE A 327 -20.49 -29.64 -32.45
C ILE A 327 -21.16 -28.29 -32.79
N ASN A 328 -20.62 -27.17 -32.28
CA ASN A 328 -21.17 -25.82 -32.42
C ASN A 328 -22.60 -25.64 -31.86
N GLN A 329 -22.94 -26.36 -30.80
CA GLN A 329 -24.20 -26.24 -30.07
C GLN A 329 -23.97 -25.56 -28.71
N GLU A 330 -24.83 -24.62 -28.32
CA GLU A 330 -24.74 -23.92 -27.02
C GLU A 330 -23.33 -23.44 -26.64
N THR A 331 -22.58 -22.98 -27.65
CA THR A 331 -21.14 -22.70 -27.56
C THR A 331 -20.82 -21.61 -26.56
N ASP A 332 -21.60 -20.53 -26.56
CA ASP A 332 -21.38 -19.38 -25.65
C ASP A 332 -21.64 -19.75 -24.19
N ILE A 333 -22.66 -20.58 -23.91
CA ILE A 333 -22.96 -21.08 -22.54
C ILE A 333 -21.81 -21.97 -22.07
N SER A 334 -21.38 -22.91 -22.91
CA SER A 334 -20.29 -23.83 -22.62
C SER A 334 -18.97 -23.09 -22.39
N LYS A 335 -18.64 -22.10 -23.23
CA LYS A 335 -17.46 -21.24 -23.06
C LYS A 335 -17.52 -20.43 -21.77
N LEU A 336 -18.67 -19.87 -21.40
CA LEU A 336 -18.82 -19.11 -20.16
C LEU A 336 -18.62 -20.01 -18.92
N LEU A 337 -19.21 -21.21 -18.90
CA LEU A 337 -19.03 -22.17 -17.80
C LEU A 337 -17.59 -22.65 -17.69
N LEU A 338 -16.92 -22.95 -18.81
CA LEU A 338 -15.50 -23.29 -18.81
C LEU A 338 -14.65 -22.12 -18.31
N LEU A 339 -14.91 -20.89 -18.74
CA LEU A 339 -14.18 -19.72 -18.23
C LEU A 339 -14.34 -19.55 -16.72
N MET A 340 -15.54 -19.77 -16.18
CA MET A 340 -15.77 -19.76 -14.73
C MET A 340 -14.94 -20.84 -14.02
N LEU A 341 -14.91 -22.06 -14.55
CA LEU A 341 -14.14 -23.19 -14.02
C LEU A 341 -12.63 -22.95 -14.07
N LEU A 342 -12.14 -22.43 -15.20
CA LEU A 342 -10.72 -22.22 -15.45
C LEU A 342 -10.14 -21.08 -14.60
N THR A 343 -10.91 -20.00 -14.37
CA THR A 343 -10.40 -18.83 -13.65
C THR A 343 -10.90 -18.73 -12.22
N GLY A 344 -11.75 -19.65 -11.75
CA GLY A 344 -12.36 -19.58 -10.43
C GLY A 344 -13.21 -18.32 -10.24
N SER A 345 -13.85 -17.85 -11.29
CA SER A 345 -14.61 -16.59 -11.30
C SER A 345 -16.09 -16.84 -11.51
N ASN A 346 -16.94 -15.98 -10.96
CA ASN A 346 -18.37 -16.01 -11.24
C ASN A 346 -18.70 -15.40 -12.62
N ASP A 347 -19.94 -15.58 -13.08
CA ASP A 347 -20.37 -15.14 -14.41
C ASP A 347 -20.26 -13.61 -14.59
N ASP A 348 -20.59 -12.83 -13.55
CA ASP A 348 -20.45 -11.37 -13.55
C ASP A 348 -19.00 -10.91 -13.69
N GLN A 349 -18.07 -11.61 -13.03
CA GLN A 349 -16.64 -11.35 -13.11
C GLN A 349 -16.11 -11.66 -14.51
N VAL A 350 -16.46 -12.83 -15.08
CA VAL A 350 -16.05 -13.21 -16.45
C VAL A 350 -16.52 -12.17 -17.46
N LYS A 351 -17.75 -11.66 -17.31
CA LYS A 351 -18.33 -10.61 -18.18
C LYS A 351 -17.57 -9.26 -18.15
N ARG A 352 -16.70 -9.07 -17.15
CA ARG A 352 -15.87 -7.88 -16.96
C ARG A 352 -14.41 -8.09 -17.38
N PHE A 353 -14.03 -9.27 -17.84
CA PHE A 353 -12.65 -9.55 -18.26
C PHE A 353 -12.21 -8.66 -19.42
N LYS A 354 -10.93 -8.26 -19.37
CA LYS A 354 -10.27 -7.53 -20.45
C LYS A 354 -9.59 -8.53 -21.39
N PRO A 355 -9.87 -8.49 -22.70
CA PRO A 355 -9.24 -9.41 -23.64
C PRO A 355 -7.78 -9.08 -23.88
N TYR A 356 -6.93 -10.11 -23.86
CA TYR A 356 -5.59 -10.05 -24.43
C TYR A 356 -5.64 -10.60 -25.86
N ARG A 357 -5.13 -9.82 -26.82
CA ARG A 357 -5.26 -10.12 -28.25
C ARG A 357 -3.89 -10.24 -28.92
N ASN A 358 -3.80 -11.12 -29.92
CA ASN A 358 -2.65 -11.17 -30.83
C ASN A 358 -2.70 -10.04 -31.86
N ASP A 359 -1.67 -9.95 -32.70
CA ASP A 359 -1.55 -8.95 -33.78
C ASP A 359 -2.72 -9.00 -34.77
N ARG A 360 -3.32 -10.19 -34.94
CA ARG A 360 -4.52 -10.41 -35.78
C ARG A 360 -5.82 -10.04 -35.07
N LYS A 361 -5.77 -9.37 -33.91
CA LYS A 361 -6.91 -8.97 -33.06
C LYS A 361 -7.77 -10.13 -32.53
N HIS A 362 -7.30 -11.38 -32.60
CA HIS A 362 -7.99 -12.52 -31.98
C HIS A 362 -7.69 -12.57 -30.48
N ILE A 363 -8.69 -12.93 -29.67
CA ILE A 363 -8.48 -13.15 -28.23
C ILE A 363 -7.62 -14.41 -28.08
N ILE A 364 -6.53 -14.30 -27.32
CA ILE A 364 -5.66 -15.45 -26.99
C ILE A 364 -5.54 -15.66 -25.47
N GLY A 365 -6.06 -14.72 -24.67
CA GLY A 365 -5.94 -14.76 -23.23
C GLY A 365 -6.74 -13.66 -22.53
N ILE A 366 -6.57 -13.60 -21.21
CA ILE A 366 -7.18 -12.62 -20.32
C ILE A 366 -6.09 -11.68 -19.82
N LEU A 367 -6.33 -10.37 -19.93
CA LEU A 367 -5.46 -9.35 -19.36
C LEU A 367 -5.88 -9.07 -17.90
N ARG A 368 -5.03 -9.42 -16.95
CA ARG A 368 -5.17 -9.11 -15.52
C ARG A 368 -4.30 -7.91 -15.16
N LYS A 369 -4.86 -6.96 -14.40
CA LYS A 369 -4.09 -5.87 -13.80
C LYS A 369 -3.96 -6.14 -12.30
N HIS A 370 -2.73 -6.25 -11.82
CA HIS A 370 -2.39 -6.40 -10.42
C HIS A 370 -1.55 -5.19 -10.00
N THR A 371 -2.20 -4.12 -9.57
CA THR A 371 -1.55 -2.86 -9.18
C THR A 371 -1.46 -2.77 -7.67
N LEU A 372 -0.25 -2.58 -7.15
CA LEU A 372 0.05 -2.46 -5.73
C LEU A 372 0.59 -1.06 -5.40
N PRO A 373 0.42 -0.58 -4.14
CA PRO A 373 1.02 0.68 -3.74
C PRO A 373 2.55 0.72 -3.88
N SER A 374 3.23 -0.40 -3.68
CA SER A 374 4.68 -0.53 -3.86
C SER A 374 5.15 -0.29 -5.31
N HIS A 375 4.25 -0.25 -6.30
CA HIS A 375 4.59 0.14 -7.67
C HIS A 375 4.84 1.65 -7.83
N SER A 376 4.41 2.46 -6.85
CA SER A 376 4.53 3.93 -6.88
C SER A 376 5.79 4.47 -6.20
N ILE A 377 6.83 3.65 -6.09
CA ILE A 377 8.11 4.06 -5.51
C ILE A 377 8.75 5.16 -6.37
N ARG A 378 9.33 6.14 -5.69
CA ARG A 378 10.03 7.27 -6.31
C ARG A 378 11.16 6.81 -7.22
N ASP A 379 11.42 7.57 -8.28
CA ASP A 379 12.43 7.22 -9.28
C ASP A 379 13.83 7.08 -8.69
N GLU A 380 14.17 7.90 -7.69
CA GLU A 380 15.46 7.86 -7.00
C GLU A 380 15.70 6.52 -6.27
N LEU A 381 14.63 5.81 -5.93
CA LEU A 381 14.66 4.58 -5.15
C LEU A 381 14.50 3.32 -6.01
N LYS A 382 14.14 3.46 -7.29
CA LYS A 382 13.98 2.33 -8.22
C LYS A 382 15.29 1.54 -8.42
N CYS A 383 16.44 2.17 -8.21
CA CYS A 383 17.73 1.50 -8.24
C CYS A 383 17.90 0.48 -7.10
N LEU A 384 17.15 0.61 -6.00
CA LEU A 384 17.19 -0.30 -4.86
C LEU A 384 16.26 -1.50 -5.07
N THR A 385 15.13 -1.33 -5.76
CA THR A 385 14.15 -2.41 -5.98
C THR A 385 14.41 -3.24 -7.24
N GLN A 386 13.59 -4.25 -7.47
CA GLN A 386 13.55 -5.03 -8.71
C GLN A 386 12.35 -4.57 -9.57
N PRO A 387 12.51 -4.55 -10.91
CA PRO A 387 11.42 -4.22 -11.81
C PRO A 387 10.34 -5.32 -11.77
N VAL A 388 9.08 -4.91 -11.72
CA VAL A 388 7.92 -5.81 -11.74
C VAL A 388 6.90 -5.30 -12.74
N GLU A 389 6.17 -6.23 -13.35
CA GLU A 389 5.05 -5.92 -14.23
C GLU A 389 3.73 -5.97 -13.47
N ASN A 390 2.84 -5.03 -13.78
CA ASN A 390 1.49 -4.98 -13.19
C ASN A 390 0.42 -5.57 -14.11
N SER A 391 0.77 -5.93 -15.34
CA SER A 391 -0.15 -6.39 -16.37
C SER A 391 0.22 -7.81 -16.78
N ILE A 392 -0.65 -8.75 -16.42
CA ILE A 392 -0.40 -10.19 -16.54
C ILE A 392 -1.30 -10.72 -17.65
N CYS A 393 -0.71 -11.48 -18.58
CA CYS A 393 -1.47 -12.23 -19.57
C CYS A 393 -1.69 -13.65 -19.07
N LEU A 394 -2.95 -14.01 -18.81
CA LEU A 394 -3.33 -15.39 -18.57
C LEU A 394 -3.76 -16.03 -19.90
N PRO A 395 -2.97 -16.96 -20.48
CA PRO A 395 -3.30 -17.60 -21.76
C PRO A 395 -4.60 -18.42 -21.62
N LEU A 396 -5.35 -18.55 -22.71
CA LEU A 396 -6.55 -19.39 -22.76
C LEU A 396 -6.36 -20.55 -23.75
N PRO A 397 -6.96 -21.73 -23.48
CA PRO A 397 -6.95 -22.83 -24.44
C PRO A 397 -7.56 -22.41 -25.78
N ASN A 398 -6.98 -22.92 -26.87
CA ASN A 398 -7.43 -22.59 -28.24
C ASN A 398 -8.91 -22.93 -28.47
N THR A 399 -9.40 -24.01 -27.86
CA THR A 399 -10.80 -24.45 -27.91
C THR A 399 -11.77 -23.40 -27.37
N ILE A 400 -11.37 -22.63 -26.36
CA ILE A 400 -12.19 -21.60 -25.74
C ILE A 400 -12.02 -20.27 -26.48
N SER A 401 -10.79 -19.92 -26.85
CA SER A 401 -10.45 -18.64 -27.46
C SER A 401 -10.89 -18.55 -28.94
N SER A 402 -10.95 -19.68 -29.65
CA SER A 402 -11.41 -19.74 -31.04
C SER A 402 -12.86 -19.25 -31.19
N GLY A 403 -13.06 -18.30 -32.11
CA GLY A 403 -14.37 -17.68 -32.36
C GLY A 403 -14.86 -16.75 -31.24
N LEU A 404 -14.08 -16.52 -30.17
CA LEU A 404 -14.47 -15.60 -29.10
C LEU A 404 -14.16 -14.15 -29.49
N SER A 405 -15.20 -13.34 -29.71
CA SER A 405 -15.06 -11.92 -30.06
C SER A 405 -14.99 -11.02 -28.83
N SER A 406 -15.68 -11.38 -27.74
CA SER A 406 -15.72 -10.63 -26.49
C SER A 406 -16.11 -11.52 -25.30
N PHE A 407 -15.77 -11.10 -24.08
CA PHE A 407 -16.24 -11.74 -22.85
C PHE A 407 -17.62 -11.25 -22.39
N LYS A 408 -18.34 -10.44 -23.16
CA LYS A 408 -19.58 -9.81 -22.65
C LYS A 408 -20.76 -10.78 -22.54
N PHE A 409 -20.79 -11.84 -23.34
CA PHE A 409 -21.86 -12.85 -23.37
C PHE A 409 -23.26 -12.22 -23.25
N LYS A 410 -23.55 -11.20 -24.08
CA LYS A 410 -24.73 -10.32 -23.94
C LYS A 410 -26.07 -11.06 -23.94
N ASN A 411 -26.11 -12.24 -24.56
CA ASN A 411 -27.32 -13.03 -24.73
C ASN A 411 -27.52 -14.09 -23.63
N ILE A 412 -26.62 -14.16 -22.64
CA ILE A 412 -26.67 -15.18 -21.59
C ILE A 412 -26.91 -14.52 -20.24
N ASP A 413 -28.08 -14.80 -19.68
CA ASP A 413 -28.43 -14.45 -18.31
C ASP A 413 -28.15 -15.61 -17.34
N LYS A 414 -28.24 -15.33 -16.04
CA LYS A 414 -27.98 -16.32 -15.00
C LYS A 414 -29.02 -17.46 -15.02
N THR A 415 -30.24 -17.17 -15.46
CA THR A 415 -31.33 -18.15 -15.59
C THR A 415 -31.01 -19.21 -16.64
N SER A 416 -30.52 -18.79 -17.81
CA SER A 416 -30.12 -19.69 -18.90
C SER A 416 -29.03 -20.65 -18.45
N LEU A 417 -28.04 -20.16 -17.69
CA LEU A 417 -26.99 -21.01 -17.12
C LEU A 417 -27.57 -22.06 -16.14
N LYS A 418 -28.51 -21.66 -15.27
CA LYS A 418 -29.16 -22.58 -14.33
C LYS A 418 -29.99 -23.65 -15.06
N ILE A 419 -30.73 -23.27 -16.10
CA ILE A 419 -31.53 -24.20 -16.91
C ILE A 419 -30.62 -25.24 -17.57
N PHE A 420 -29.51 -24.79 -18.17
CA PHE A 420 -28.54 -25.68 -18.79
C PHE A 420 -27.93 -26.68 -17.78
N LEU A 421 -27.49 -26.20 -16.61
CA LEU A 421 -26.99 -27.07 -15.55
C LEU A 421 -28.07 -28.03 -15.02
N GLN A 422 -29.31 -27.60 -14.92
CA GLN A 422 -30.43 -28.45 -14.49
C GLN A 422 -30.69 -29.59 -15.49
N ALA A 423 -30.57 -29.33 -16.80
CA ALA A 423 -30.69 -30.38 -17.81
C ALA A 423 -29.57 -31.44 -17.67
N ILE A 424 -28.33 -31.02 -17.39
CA ILE A 424 -27.21 -31.93 -17.10
C ILE A 424 -27.52 -32.73 -15.83
N ASN A 425 -27.91 -32.06 -14.75
CA ASN A 425 -28.24 -32.69 -13.48
C ASN A 425 -29.33 -33.76 -13.60
N ASN A 426 -30.41 -33.45 -14.32
CA ASN A 426 -31.52 -34.39 -14.52
C ASN A 426 -31.10 -35.60 -15.37
N SER A 427 -30.24 -35.41 -16.37
CA SER A 427 -29.85 -36.49 -17.29
C SER A 427 -28.77 -37.41 -16.74
N LYS A 428 -27.89 -36.89 -15.85
CA LYS A 428 -26.70 -37.60 -15.36
C LYS A 428 -26.71 -37.86 -13.85
N GLY A 429 -27.75 -37.42 -13.14
CA GLY A 429 -27.88 -37.61 -11.68
C GLY A 429 -26.86 -36.80 -10.87
N THR A 430 -26.47 -35.62 -11.37
CA THR A 430 -25.47 -34.73 -10.73
C THR A 430 -26.13 -33.59 -9.96
N HIS A 431 -25.36 -32.86 -9.14
CA HIS A 431 -25.80 -31.65 -8.46
C HIS A 431 -24.82 -30.48 -8.72
N LEU A 432 -24.64 -30.15 -10.00
CA LEU A 432 -23.84 -29.02 -10.47
C LEU A 432 -24.55 -27.70 -10.19
N THR A 433 -23.81 -26.74 -9.65
CA THR A 433 -24.26 -25.37 -9.36
C THR A 433 -23.21 -24.36 -9.84
N LEU A 434 -23.61 -23.09 -10.04
CA LEU A 434 -22.66 -22.06 -10.48
C LEU A 434 -21.59 -21.80 -9.43
N THR A 435 -21.98 -21.90 -8.16
CA THR A 435 -21.08 -21.78 -7.01
C THR A 435 -20.05 -22.92 -6.97
N LYS A 436 -20.43 -24.16 -7.28
CA LYS A 436 -19.50 -25.30 -7.38
C LYS A 436 -18.46 -25.10 -8.50
N ILE A 437 -18.92 -24.64 -9.66
CA ILE A 437 -18.07 -24.42 -10.84
C ILE A 437 -17.05 -23.31 -10.57
N SER A 438 -17.51 -22.15 -10.11
CA SER A 438 -16.64 -21.00 -9.81
C SER A 438 -15.72 -21.22 -8.60
N GLY A 439 -16.12 -22.09 -7.65
CA GLY A 439 -15.32 -22.41 -6.46
C GLY A 439 -14.24 -23.48 -6.68
N TYR A 440 -14.31 -24.28 -7.75
CA TYR A 440 -13.48 -25.47 -7.90
C TYR A 440 -11.97 -25.16 -7.96
N LEU A 441 -11.56 -24.09 -8.65
CA LEU A 441 -10.15 -23.67 -8.69
C LEU A 441 -9.58 -23.45 -7.28
N HIS A 442 -10.31 -22.71 -6.43
CA HIS A 442 -9.91 -22.42 -5.06
C HIS A 442 -9.82 -23.70 -4.22
N TYR A 443 -10.78 -24.59 -4.39
CA TYR A 443 -10.80 -25.89 -3.73
C TYR A 443 -9.58 -26.73 -4.12
N HIS A 444 -9.35 -26.93 -5.42
CA HIS A 444 -8.24 -27.72 -5.94
C HIS A 444 -6.87 -27.18 -5.48
N PHE A 445 -6.67 -25.86 -5.58
CA PHE A 445 -5.41 -25.23 -5.19
C PHE A 445 -5.17 -25.34 -3.68
N SER A 446 -6.23 -25.19 -2.87
CA SER A 446 -6.13 -25.38 -1.42
C SER A 446 -5.79 -26.82 -1.03
N GLN A 447 -6.29 -27.83 -1.76
CA GLN A 447 -5.95 -29.23 -1.50
C GLN A 447 -4.48 -29.53 -1.80
N LEU A 448 -3.94 -28.91 -2.85
CA LEU A 448 -2.52 -29.01 -3.23
C LEU A 448 -1.59 -28.12 -2.39
N GLN A 449 -2.11 -27.38 -1.40
CA GLN A 449 -1.35 -26.43 -0.58
C GLN A 449 -0.65 -25.34 -1.41
N ILE A 450 -1.23 -24.98 -2.56
CA ILE A 450 -0.74 -23.90 -3.41
C ILE A 450 -1.04 -22.57 -2.71
N ASP A 451 -0.09 -21.63 -2.78
CA ASP A 451 -0.27 -20.31 -2.17
C ASP A 451 -1.50 -19.57 -2.74
N PRO A 452 -2.43 -19.11 -1.88
CA PRO A 452 -3.67 -18.48 -2.33
C PRO A 452 -3.41 -17.21 -3.16
N VAL A 453 -2.24 -16.57 -3.05
CA VAL A 453 -1.83 -15.46 -3.93
C VAL A 453 -1.94 -15.86 -5.41
N ILE A 454 -1.53 -17.08 -5.77
CA ILE A 454 -1.58 -17.58 -7.14
C ILE A 454 -3.04 -17.66 -7.60
N THR A 455 -3.91 -18.28 -6.81
CA THR A 455 -5.35 -18.40 -7.09
C THR A 455 -6.00 -17.03 -7.29
N HIS A 456 -5.74 -16.10 -6.37
CA HIS A 456 -6.32 -14.75 -6.41
C HIS A 456 -5.83 -13.91 -7.61
N ILE A 457 -4.58 -14.10 -8.04
CA ILE A 457 -4.06 -13.46 -9.27
C ILE A 457 -4.77 -14.03 -10.51
N ILE A 458 -4.95 -15.35 -10.60
CA ILE A 458 -5.67 -16.01 -11.72
C ILE A 458 -7.12 -15.50 -11.78
N SER A 459 -7.82 -15.49 -10.65
CA SER A 459 -9.20 -15.04 -10.53
C SER A 459 -9.36 -13.52 -10.69
N GLY A 460 -8.29 -12.74 -10.52
CA GLY A 460 -8.33 -11.28 -10.63
C GLY A 460 -9.16 -10.62 -9.52
N THR A 461 -9.12 -11.18 -8.31
CA THR A 461 -9.82 -10.63 -7.14
C THR A 461 -9.18 -9.33 -6.66
N ASP A 462 -9.95 -8.50 -5.95
CA ASP A 462 -9.44 -7.26 -5.35
C ASP A 462 -8.35 -7.56 -4.31
N ILE A 463 -7.29 -6.74 -4.30
CA ILE A 463 -6.14 -6.89 -3.39
C ILE A 463 -6.50 -6.79 -1.91
N LYS A 464 -7.66 -6.20 -1.57
CA LYS A 464 -8.16 -6.11 -0.20
C LYS A 464 -8.73 -7.43 0.35
N VAL A 465 -8.99 -8.40 -0.53
CA VAL A 465 -9.55 -9.70 -0.11
C VAL A 465 -8.51 -10.52 0.63
N LEU A 466 -7.25 -10.49 0.18
CA LEU A 466 -6.15 -11.26 0.78
C LEU A 466 -4.95 -10.34 1.06
N PRO A 467 -4.61 -10.08 2.35
CA PRO A 467 -3.46 -9.24 2.70
C PRO A 467 -2.14 -9.69 2.08
N ALA A 468 -1.94 -11.01 1.91
CA ALA A 468 -0.72 -11.55 1.31
C ALA A 468 -0.44 -11.05 -0.13
N LEU A 469 -1.46 -10.59 -0.87
CA LEU A 469 -1.31 -10.01 -2.21
C LEU A 469 -0.44 -8.75 -2.19
N TYR A 470 -0.42 -7.98 -1.09
CA TYR A 470 0.44 -6.80 -0.99
C TYR A 470 1.92 -7.17 -0.88
N TYR A 471 2.24 -8.29 -0.25
CA TYR A 471 3.58 -8.60 0.25
C TYR A 471 4.35 -9.65 -0.55
N THR A 472 3.73 -10.25 -1.57
CA THR A 472 4.31 -11.40 -2.27
C THR A 472 4.81 -10.98 -3.65
N GLN A 473 6.07 -11.31 -3.94
CA GLN A 473 6.65 -11.24 -5.27
C GLN A 473 6.83 -12.67 -5.79
N LEU A 474 6.51 -12.89 -7.06
CA LEU A 474 6.69 -14.18 -7.72
C LEU A 474 7.02 -14.03 -9.21
N PRO A 475 7.77 -14.98 -9.81
CA PRO A 475 7.97 -15.04 -11.25
C PRO A 475 6.68 -15.42 -11.99
N LEU A 476 6.49 -14.90 -13.22
CA LEU A 476 5.36 -15.27 -14.10
C LEU A 476 5.35 -16.78 -14.37
N SER A 477 6.50 -17.39 -14.62
CA SER A 477 6.65 -18.83 -14.81
C SER A 477 6.02 -19.66 -13.69
N THR A 478 6.16 -19.22 -12.42
CA THR A 478 5.56 -19.93 -11.27
C THR A 478 4.03 -19.88 -11.32
N LEU A 479 3.45 -18.72 -11.63
CA LEU A 479 1.99 -18.57 -11.79
C LEU A 479 1.47 -19.45 -12.93
N LEU A 480 2.15 -19.41 -14.08
CA LEU A 480 1.72 -20.14 -15.28
C LEU A 480 1.91 -21.64 -15.16
N ASN A 481 2.95 -22.12 -14.45
CA ASN A 481 3.15 -23.54 -14.22
C ASN A 481 2.00 -24.15 -13.40
N HIS A 482 1.59 -23.50 -12.29
CA HIS A 482 0.43 -23.97 -11.52
C HIS A 482 -0.87 -23.90 -12.33
N TYR A 483 -1.03 -22.86 -13.16
CA TYR A 483 -2.18 -22.78 -14.04
C TYR A 483 -2.18 -23.88 -15.11
N GLN A 484 -1.03 -24.18 -15.70
CA GLN A 484 -0.87 -25.25 -16.68
C GLN A 484 -1.15 -26.62 -16.06
N GLN A 485 -0.57 -26.93 -14.89
CA GLN A 485 -0.82 -28.18 -14.16
C GLN A 485 -2.31 -28.37 -13.86
N TYR A 486 -3.02 -27.30 -13.52
CA TYR A 486 -4.46 -27.34 -13.32
C TYR A 486 -5.23 -27.64 -14.61
N LEU A 487 -4.83 -27.05 -15.74
CA LEU A 487 -5.43 -27.35 -17.04
C LEU A 487 -5.18 -28.79 -17.46
N GLU A 488 -3.95 -29.30 -17.26
CA GLU A 488 -3.59 -30.70 -17.52
C GLU A 488 -4.43 -31.65 -16.66
N HIS A 489 -4.63 -31.35 -15.37
CA HIS A 489 -5.55 -32.10 -14.51
C HIS A 489 -6.97 -32.17 -15.08
N LEU A 490 -7.54 -31.03 -15.50
CA LEU A 490 -8.87 -31.01 -16.11
C LEU A 490 -8.91 -31.77 -17.44
N ALA A 491 -7.84 -31.69 -18.24
CA ALA A 491 -7.75 -32.34 -19.54
C ALA A 491 -7.66 -33.88 -19.41
N LEU A 492 -6.95 -34.36 -18.39
CA LEU A 492 -6.82 -35.78 -18.05
C LEU A 492 -8.17 -36.42 -17.69
N LEU A 493 -9.06 -35.71 -16.98
CA LEU A 493 -10.38 -36.22 -16.60
C LEU A 493 -11.25 -36.62 -17.79
N ILE A 494 -11.06 -35.98 -18.94
CA ILE A 494 -11.81 -36.25 -20.18
C ILE A 494 -10.91 -36.79 -21.31
N ASN A 495 -9.68 -37.18 -20.98
CA ASN A 495 -8.66 -37.69 -21.90
C ASN A 495 -8.54 -36.85 -23.20
N THR A 496 -8.34 -35.53 -23.06
CA THR A 496 -8.26 -34.61 -24.19
C THR A 496 -7.01 -33.73 -24.14
N GLU A 497 -6.56 -33.22 -25.28
CA GLU A 497 -5.52 -32.17 -25.36
C GLU A 497 -6.14 -30.77 -25.58
N LEU A 498 -7.46 -30.67 -25.73
CA LEU A 498 -8.18 -29.44 -26.11
C LEU A 498 -8.12 -28.33 -25.06
N LEU A 499 -7.72 -28.62 -23.83
CA LEU A 499 -7.56 -27.64 -22.75
C LEU A 499 -6.12 -27.13 -22.59
N SER A 500 -5.21 -27.52 -23.48
CA SER A 500 -3.81 -27.08 -23.44
C SER A 500 -3.66 -25.61 -23.82
N ILE A 501 -2.69 -24.94 -23.19
CA ILE A 501 -2.30 -23.56 -23.48
C ILE A 501 -0.95 -23.54 -24.21
N ASN A 502 -0.75 -22.51 -25.04
CA ASN A 502 0.54 -22.30 -25.68
C ASN A 502 1.54 -21.75 -24.64
N PRO A 503 2.79 -22.24 -24.62
CA PRO A 503 3.83 -21.70 -23.75
C PRO A 503 4.11 -20.24 -24.10
N THR A 504 4.54 -19.47 -23.11
CA THR A 504 5.00 -18.08 -23.29
C THR A 504 6.49 -18.01 -23.02
N ASP A 505 7.23 -17.33 -23.90
CA ASP A 505 8.67 -17.08 -23.71
C ASP A 505 8.94 -15.86 -22.81
N LYS A 506 7.88 -15.11 -22.46
CA LYS A 506 7.99 -13.94 -21.57
C LYS A 506 8.25 -14.40 -20.14
N GLU A 507 9.28 -13.85 -19.52
CA GLU A 507 9.54 -14.01 -18.10
C GLU A 507 9.77 -12.64 -17.45
N TYR A 508 9.08 -12.40 -16.34
CA TYR A 508 9.19 -11.19 -15.52
C TYR A 508 8.62 -11.45 -14.11
N LEU A 509 8.91 -10.55 -13.18
CA LEU A 509 8.39 -10.60 -11.81
C LEU A 509 7.03 -9.90 -11.72
N ILE A 510 6.18 -10.44 -10.85
CA ILE A 510 4.84 -9.94 -10.55
C ILE A 510 4.76 -9.69 -9.04
N GLY A 511 3.92 -8.73 -8.63
CA GLY A 511 3.63 -8.47 -7.22
C GLY A 511 4.48 -7.32 -6.68
N THR A 512 4.97 -7.43 -5.45
CA THR A 512 5.66 -6.32 -4.78
C THR A 512 7.07 -6.06 -5.34
N THR A 513 7.48 -4.80 -5.35
CA THR A 513 8.85 -4.36 -5.69
C THR A 513 9.81 -4.40 -4.51
N LEU A 514 9.30 -4.65 -3.30
CA LEU A 514 10.04 -4.53 -2.04
C LEU A 514 10.70 -5.85 -1.59
N HIS A 515 10.79 -6.84 -2.48
CA HIS A 515 11.71 -7.96 -2.33
C HIS A 515 13.06 -7.55 -2.94
N PHE A 516 14.00 -7.19 -2.07
CA PHE A 516 15.33 -6.73 -2.46
C PHE A 516 16.26 -7.87 -2.89
N ASP A 517 17.20 -7.54 -3.76
CA ASP A 517 18.31 -8.41 -4.14
C ASP A 517 19.34 -8.54 -3.01
N ASP A 518 19.79 -9.76 -2.75
CA ASP A 518 20.71 -10.09 -1.66
C ASP A 518 22.02 -9.32 -1.73
N LYS A 519 22.52 -9.00 -2.93
CA LYS A 519 23.76 -8.21 -3.10
C LYS A 519 23.56 -6.78 -2.60
N LYS A 520 22.38 -6.20 -2.82
CA LYS A 520 22.05 -4.85 -2.33
C LYS A 520 21.92 -4.83 -0.81
N LEU A 521 21.27 -5.84 -0.24
CA LEU A 521 21.20 -6.01 1.22
C LEU A 521 22.60 -6.22 1.83
N THR A 522 23.45 -7.02 1.18
CA THR A 522 24.83 -7.22 1.60
C THR A 522 25.62 -5.90 1.64
N LEU A 523 25.46 -5.05 0.62
CA LEU A 523 26.09 -3.73 0.58
C LEU A 523 25.60 -2.82 1.72
N LEU A 524 24.29 -2.82 1.98
CA LEU A 524 23.68 -2.08 3.09
C LEU A 524 24.28 -2.50 4.44
N PHE A 525 24.23 -3.79 4.77
CA PHE A 525 24.71 -4.28 6.05
C PHE A 525 26.21 -4.14 6.22
N ARG A 526 26.99 -4.31 5.14
CA ARG A 526 28.44 -4.03 5.15
C ARG A 526 28.72 -2.55 5.46
N ALA A 527 27.98 -1.63 4.85
CA ALA A 527 28.14 -0.20 5.10
C ALA A 527 27.80 0.17 6.55
N LEU A 528 26.69 -0.36 7.08
CA LEU A 528 26.26 -0.18 8.47
C LEU A 528 27.28 -0.74 9.47
N LYS A 529 27.74 -2.00 9.28
CA LYS A 529 28.78 -2.60 10.13
C LYS A 529 30.05 -1.75 10.15
N LYS A 530 30.51 -1.30 8.98
CA LYS A 530 31.70 -0.43 8.86
C LYS A 530 31.51 0.92 9.54
N GLN A 531 30.31 1.48 9.52
CA GLN A 531 30.00 2.73 10.21
C GLN A 531 30.05 2.54 11.73
N ILE A 532 29.45 1.46 12.24
CA ILE A 532 29.43 1.13 13.68
C ILE A 532 30.84 0.86 14.21
N GLN A 533 31.68 0.13 13.46
CA GLN A 533 33.06 -0.19 13.84
C GLN A 533 33.90 1.07 14.13
N LYS A 534 33.68 2.17 13.38
CA LYS A 534 34.38 3.45 13.59
C LYS A 534 34.12 4.07 14.96
N TYR A 535 33.00 3.74 15.61
CA TYR A 535 32.71 4.22 16.97
C TYR A 535 33.46 3.41 18.03
N GLN A 536 33.63 2.10 17.81
CA GLN A 536 34.30 1.19 18.74
C GLN A 536 35.81 1.47 18.84
N GLU A 537 36.43 1.90 17.74
CA GLU A 537 37.86 2.30 17.72
C GLU A 537 38.15 3.55 18.57
N LYS A 538 37.13 4.32 18.96
CA LYS A 538 37.27 5.58 19.70
C LYS A 538 36.37 5.58 20.92
N THR A 539 36.93 5.30 22.10
CA THR A 539 36.18 5.13 23.37
C THR A 539 35.17 6.27 23.65
N ALA A 540 35.54 7.52 23.38
CA ALA A 540 34.65 8.68 23.58
C ALA A 540 33.43 8.74 22.63
N LYS A 541 33.44 7.99 21.51
CA LYS A 541 32.35 7.97 20.52
C LYS A 541 31.44 6.75 20.64
N GLN A 542 31.85 5.72 21.37
CA GLN A 542 31.11 4.47 21.52
C GLN A 542 29.67 4.65 22.02
N PHE A 543 29.45 5.58 22.96
CA PHE A 543 28.13 5.89 23.54
C PHE A 543 27.55 7.23 23.06
N SER A 544 28.04 7.72 21.91
CA SER A 544 27.46 8.90 21.28
C SER A 544 26.03 8.64 20.81
N GLU A 545 25.27 9.71 20.62
CA GLU A 545 23.92 9.67 20.06
C GLU A 545 23.87 8.90 18.72
N GLN A 546 24.80 9.18 17.81
CA GLN A 546 24.87 8.51 16.52
C GLN A 546 25.22 7.02 16.67
N ALA A 547 26.15 6.66 17.55
CA ALA A 547 26.50 5.26 17.79
C ALA A 547 25.31 4.47 18.32
N HIS A 548 24.58 5.04 19.29
CA HIS A 548 23.33 4.44 19.81
C HIS A 548 22.30 4.23 18.70
N ASN A 549 22.06 5.25 17.88
CA ASN A 549 21.08 5.18 16.80
C ASN A 549 21.48 4.15 15.74
N ASP A 550 22.75 4.10 15.31
CA ASP A 550 23.21 3.16 14.29
C ASP A 550 23.15 1.70 14.79
N ILE A 551 23.54 1.46 16.06
CA ILE A 551 23.44 0.15 16.72
C ILE A 551 21.96 -0.27 16.88
N THR A 552 21.09 0.66 17.24
CA THR A 552 19.64 0.44 17.33
C THR A 552 19.07 0.08 15.96
N VAL A 553 19.41 0.85 14.91
CA VAL A 553 18.94 0.64 13.54
C VAL A 553 19.36 -0.71 13.00
N ILE A 554 20.64 -1.10 13.13
CA ILE A 554 21.10 -2.40 12.60
C ILE A 554 20.37 -3.56 13.30
N THR A 555 20.19 -3.46 14.63
CA THR A 555 19.48 -4.49 15.41
C THR A 555 18.01 -4.58 14.99
N GLN A 556 17.36 -3.43 14.79
CA GLN A 556 15.98 -3.38 14.29
C GLN A 556 15.88 -3.97 12.88
N LEU A 557 16.77 -3.62 11.95
CA LEU A 557 16.77 -4.20 10.59
C LEU A 557 16.91 -5.72 10.60
N VAL A 558 17.78 -6.26 11.45
CA VAL A 558 17.93 -7.71 11.65
C VAL A 558 16.63 -8.31 12.17
N LEU A 559 15.99 -7.69 13.18
CA LEU A 559 14.70 -8.16 13.70
C LEU A 559 13.56 -8.05 12.68
N MET A 560 13.54 -6.99 11.88
CA MET A 560 12.57 -6.80 10.80
C MET A 560 12.63 -7.97 9.81
N LEU A 561 13.82 -8.34 9.36
CA LEU A 561 14.07 -9.48 8.48
C LEU A 561 13.85 -10.82 9.19
N ALA A 562 14.16 -10.91 10.48
CA ALA A 562 13.97 -12.11 11.27
C ALA A 562 12.49 -12.47 11.47
N THR A 563 11.59 -11.49 11.50
CA THR A 563 10.24 -11.66 12.07
C THR A 563 9.09 -11.19 11.17
N GLY A 564 9.36 -10.30 10.21
CA GLY A 564 8.32 -9.62 9.45
C GLY A 564 7.39 -8.75 10.32
N TYR A 565 7.83 -8.31 11.50
CA TYR A 565 7.05 -7.55 12.49
C TYR A 565 6.43 -6.28 11.88
N ARG A 566 5.15 -5.99 12.21
CA ARG A 566 4.45 -4.80 11.70
C ARG A 566 4.97 -3.49 12.32
N PRO A 567 5.23 -2.44 11.53
CA PRO A 567 5.64 -1.15 12.10
C PRO A 567 4.50 -0.53 12.92
N VAL A 568 4.66 -0.50 14.24
CA VAL A 568 3.70 0.07 15.20
C VAL A 568 4.44 0.93 16.22
N SER A 569 3.69 1.68 17.04
CA SER A 569 4.27 2.38 18.18
C SER A 569 4.88 1.39 19.16
N GLY A 570 6.10 1.67 19.64
CA GLY A 570 6.82 0.73 20.50
C GLY A 570 7.31 -0.50 19.74
N TRP A 571 7.77 -0.29 18.50
CA TRP A 571 8.16 -1.36 17.59
C TRP A 571 9.10 -2.38 18.27
N PHE A 572 8.78 -3.67 18.12
CA PHE A 572 9.42 -4.83 18.76
C PHE A 572 9.17 -5.03 20.26
N GLY A 573 8.34 -4.20 20.89
CA GLY A 573 7.86 -4.42 22.25
C GLY A 573 8.91 -4.16 23.33
N LYS A 574 8.88 -5.00 24.37
CA LYS A 574 9.69 -4.89 25.60
C LYS A 574 10.71 -6.03 25.68
N ARG A 575 11.69 -5.89 26.57
CA ARG A 575 12.72 -6.92 26.77
C ARG A 575 12.13 -8.28 27.17
N VAL A 576 11.06 -8.31 27.96
CA VAL A 576 10.37 -9.54 28.44
C VAL A 576 9.77 -10.37 27.31
N ASP A 577 9.48 -9.75 26.16
CA ASP A 577 8.90 -10.46 25.01
C ASP A 577 9.89 -11.46 24.39
N PHE A 578 11.20 -11.26 24.61
CA PHE A 578 12.29 -12.10 24.10
C PHE A 578 12.77 -13.13 25.13
N HIS A 579 12.57 -14.41 24.84
CA HIS A 579 13.14 -15.50 25.63
C HIS A 579 14.37 -16.11 24.92
N LEU A 580 15.54 -15.49 25.11
CA LEU A 580 16.79 -15.83 24.42
C LEU A 580 17.19 -17.32 24.51
N PRO A 581 17.10 -18.01 25.68
CA PRO A 581 17.54 -19.41 25.77
C PRO A 581 16.74 -20.38 24.88
N THR A 582 15.44 -20.15 24.74
CA THR A 582 14.58 -20.95 23.85
C THR A 582 14.39 -20.32 22.48
N LYS A 583 15.04 -19.17 22.24
CA LYS A 583 14.89 -18.31 21.08
C LYS A 583 13.44 -17.88 20.81
N SER A 584 12.56 -17.98 21.79
CA SER A 584 11.13 -17.71 21.58
C SER A 584 10.88 -16.21 21.65
N TYR A 585 10.04 -15.69 20.75
CA TYR A 585 9.68 -14.29 20.72
C TYR A 585 8.17 -14.13 20.64
N TRP A 586 7.61 -13.43 21.62
CA TRP A 586 6.20 -13.08 21.69
C TRP A 586 5.96 -11.75 20.97
N ILE A 587 5.11 -11.77 19.94
CA ILE A 587 4.77 -10.60 19.15
C ILE A 587 3.31 -10.22 19.40
N ALA A 588 3.10 -9.05 20.00
CA ALA A 588 1.79 -8.45 20.24
C ALA A 588 1.62 -7.15 19.44
N ASP A 589 1.82 -7.20 18.13
CA ASP A 589 1.69 -6.05 17.21
C ASP A 589 0.23 -5.68 16.88
N LYS A 590 -0.74 -6.46 17.37
CA LYS A 590 -2.21 -6.30 17.19
C LYS A 590 -2.97 -6.25 18.53
N ALA A 591 -2.42 -5.57 19.54
CA ALA A 591 -3.10 -5.41 20.83
C ALA A 591 -4.24 -4.37 20.74
N SER A 592 -5.44 -4.83 20.36
CA SER A 592 -6.68 -4.07 20.50
C SER A 592 -7.53 -4.65 21.64
N SER A 593 -8.37 -3.84 22.27
CA SER A 593 -9.16 -4.19 23.46
C SER A 593 -10.16 -5.36 23.30
N ILE A 594 -10.28 -5.97 22.12
CA ILE A 594 -11.17 -7.10 21.82
C ILE A 594 -10.39 -8.13 20.97
N GLY A 595 -9.84 -9.16 21.63
CA GLY A 595 -9.17 -10.30 21.01
C GLY A 595 -7.64 -10.27 21.06
N ASP A 596 -7.04 -11.42 21.40
CA ASP A 596 -5.59 -11.62 21.37
C ASP A 596 -5.17 -12.16 19.99
N ASN A 597 -4.54 -11.30 19.19
CA ASN A 597 -3.96 -11.64 17.88
C ASN A 597 -2.42 -11.75 17.95
N SER A 598 -1.89 -11.98 19.14
CA SER A 598 -0.47 -12.22 19.33
C SER A 598 -0.01 -13.51 18.66
N ARG A 599 1.30 -13.64 18.50
CA ARG A 599 1.93 -14.86 18.00
C ARG A 599 3.27 -15.09 18.68
N CYS A 600 3.67 -16.36 18.77
CA CYS A 600 4.99 -16.76 19.22
C CYS A 600 5.77 -17.36 18.05
N ILE A 601 7.00 -16.86 17.83
CA ILE A 601 7.90 -17.36 16.78
C ILE A 601 9.25 -17.78 17.38
N ILE A 602 10.10 -18.43 16.57
CA ILE A 602 11.44 -18.84 16.97
C ILE A 602 12.47 -17.98 16.23
N LEU A 603 13.21 -17.15 16.95
CA LEU A 603 14.20 -16.27 16.34
C LEU A 603 15.39 -17.05 15.76
N PRO A 604 15.86 -16.64 14.56
CA PRO A 604 17.13 -17.09 14.00
C PRO A 604 18.30 -16.88 14.97
N SER A 605 19.30 -17.76 14.91
CA SER A 605 20.49 -17.65 15.77
C SER A 605 21.21 -16.30 15.60
N ILE A 606 21.35 -15.81 14.37
CA ILE A 606 21.95 -14.49 14.11
C ILE A 606 21.16 -13.38 14.81
N ALA A 607 19.83 -13.40 14.74
CA ALA A 607 19.00 -12.39 15.40
C ALA A 607 19.19 -12.43 16.93
N ILE A 608 19.39 -13.62 17.50
CA ILE A 608 19.73 -13.78 18.93
C ILE A 608 21.08 -13.15 19.26
N ASN A 609 22.09 -13.33 18.43
CA ASN A 609 23.42 -12.73 18.64
C ASN A 609 23.31 -11.19 18.65
N TYR A 610 22.65 -10.61 17.65
CA TYR A 610 22.42 -9.16 17.59
C TYR A 610 21.64 -8.63 18.80
N LEU A 611 20.65 -9.39 19.31
CA LEU A 611 19.94 -9.03 20.53
C LEU A 611 20.86 -9.07 21.76
N GLN A 612 21.73 -10.07 21.87
CA GLN A 612 22.70 -10.18 22.97
C GLN A 612 23.71 -9.03 22.93
N ASP A 613 24.28 -8.75 21.76
CA ASP A 613 25.21 -7.63 21.55
C ASP A 613 24.55 -6.29 21.92
N TYR A 614 23.29 -6.10 21.53
CA TYR A 614 22.54 -4.91 21.90
C TYR A 614 22.31 -4.82 23.41
N ILE A 615 21.92 -5.91 24.08
CA ILE A 615 21.75 -5.95 25.55
C ILE A 615 23.06 -5.60 26.26
N ASP A 616 24.18 -6.14 25.78
CA ASP A 616 25.50 -5.88 26.37
C ASP A 616 25.94 -4.44 26.12
N TYR A 617 25.66 -3.89 24.95
CA TYR A 617 25.83 -2.46 24.68
C TYR A 617 25.00 -1.59 25.65
N LEU A 618 23.72 -1.90 25.87
CA LEU A 618 22.87 -1.16 26.80
C LEU A 618 23.42 -1.20 28.23
N ARG A 619 23.90 -2.35 28.69
CA ARG A 619 24.53 -2.50 30.03
C ARG A 619 25.77 -1.61 30.16
N GLN A 620 26.61 -1.56 29.13
CA GLN A 620 27.78 -0.68 29.14
C GLN A 620 27.39 0.80 29.10
N ALA A 621 26.34 1.15 28.34
CA ALA A 621 25.83 2.52 28.26
C ALA A 621 25.27 3.01 29.60
N ILE A 622 24.63 2.14 30.40
CA ILE A 622 24.18 2.44 31.76
C ILE A 622 25.37 2.89 32.61
N ILE A 623 26.45 2.10 32.64
CA ILE A 623 27.67 2.40 33.41
C ILE A 623 28.28 3.74 32.94
N TYR A 624 28.31 3.97 31.63
CA TYR A 624 28.88 5.20 31.07
C TYR A 624 28.08 6.46 31.44
N HIS A 625 26.74 6.38 31.43
CA HIS A 625 25.87 7.55 31.62
C HIS A 625 25.46 7.81 33.07
N GLU A 626 25.72 6.89 34.00
CA GLU A 626 25.35 6.96 35.43
C GLU A 626 25.64 8.34 36.06
N ASN A 627 26.82 8.91 35.78
CA ASN A 627 27.25 10.19 36.35
C ASN A 627 27.19 11.39 35.37
N GLN A 628 26.75 11.16 34.12
CA GLN A 628 26.77 12.20 33.07
C GLN A 628 25.38 12.73 32.72
N SER A 629 24.36 11.88 32.74
CA SER A 629 23.02 12.23 32.25
C SER A 629 21.95 11.32 32.88
N PRO A 630 21.32 11.74 34.00
CA PRO A 630 20.34 10.93 34.72
C PRO A 630 19.17 10.44 33.86
N GLU A 631 18.60 11.33 33.02
CA GLU A 631 17.47 10.97 32.14
C GLU A 631 17.83 9.86 31.14
N ILE A 632 19.03 9.94 30.56
CA ILE A 632 19.52 8.94 29.60
C ILE A 632 19.80 7.63 30.32
N TYR A 633 20.44 7.70 31.48
CA TYR A 633 20.69 6.55 32.35
C TYR A 633 19.39 5.81 32.69
N ASP A 634 18.36 6.55 33.16
CA ASP A 634 17.05 5.99 33.51
C ASP A 634 16.42 5.29 32.31
N ARG A 635 16.47 5.88 31.11
CA ARG A 635 15.91 5.27 29.90
C ARG A 635 16.59 3.95 29.50
N TYR A 636 17.91 3.87 29.62
CA TYR A 636 18.66 2.63 29.39
C TYR A 636 18.32 1.57 30.45
N ASN A 637 18.15 1.96 31.70
CA ASN A 637 17.78 1.04 32.77
C ASN A 637 16.33 0.54 32.62
N ASP A 638 15.41 1.43 32.28
CA ASP A 638 13.99 1.14 32.08
C ASP A 638 13.73 0.17 30.92
N CYS A 639 14.52 0.22 29.85
CA CYS A 639 14.37 -0.69 28.72
C CYS A 639 14.80 -2.12 29.08
N LEU A 640 15.84 -2.29 29.92
CA LEU A 640 16.28 -3.60 30.40
C LEU A 640 15.35 -4.16 31.49
N ASN A 641 14.74 -3.29 32.31
CA ASN A 641 13.84 -3.67 33.41
C ASN A 641 12.35 -3.74 33.02
N ASN A 642 12.04 -3.72 31.71
CA ASN A 642 10.68 -3.84 31.15
C ASN A 642 9.72 -2.69 31.49
N GLN A 643 10.23 -1.57 31.97
CA GLN A 643 9.43 -0.38 32.30
C GLN A 643 9.09 0.42 31.02
N ALA A 644 9.98 0.40 30.03
CA ALA A 644 9.81 1.08 28.75
C ALA A 644 9.98 0.14 27.55
N HIS A 645 9.75 0.64 26.33
CA HIS A 645 10.03 -0.10 25.10
C HIS A 645 11.52 -0.44 25.00
N PHE A 646 11.82 -1.58 24.41
CA PHE A 646 13.17 -2.13 24.33
C PHE A 646 14.10 -1.27 23.46
N PHE A 647 13.57 -0.70 22.37
CA PHE A 647 14.30 0.22 21.51
C PHE A 647 13.84 1.66 21.73
N PHE A 648 14.77 2.59 21.48
CA PHE A 648 14.55 4.04 21.46
C PHE A 648 15.67 4.70 20.65
N PHE A 649 15.43 5.92 20.19
CA PHE A 649 16.44 6.74 19.52
C PHE A 649 16.82 7.93 20.41
N ARG A 650 17.94 8.55 20.05
CA ARG A 650 18.42 9.80 20.66
C ARG A 650 18.52 10.86 19.55
N GLN A 651 18.03 12.07 19.81
CA GLN A 651 18.22 13.20 18.90
C GLN A 651 18.32 14.48 19.72
N GLU A 652 19.37 15.27 19.51
CA GLU A 652 19.60 16.54 20.23
C GLU A 652 19.54 16.36 21.75
N ASN A 653 20.13 15.27 22.26
CA ASN A 653 20.09 14.86 23.67
C ASN A 653 18.69 14.52 24.22
N LYS A 654 17.67 14.37 23.38
CA LYS A 654 16.34 13.91 23.78
C LYS A 654 16.11 12.45 23.43
N ILE A 655 15.27 11.80 24.21
CA ILE A 655 14.78 10.46 23.92
C ILE A 655 13.63 10.53 22.93
N LEU A 656 13.73 9.74 21.87
CA LEU A 656 12.67 9.55 20.89
C LEU A 656 12.17 8.12 20.94
N GLU A 657 10.88 7.95 21.23
CA GLU A 657 10.24 6.64 21.17
C GLU A 657 10.21 6.10 19.73
N VAL A 658 10.24 4.78 19.60
CA VAL A 658 10.23 4.12 18.29
C VAL A 658 8.81 4.14 17.72
N LEU A 659 8.56 5.21 16.96
CA LEU A 659 7.42 5.35 16.06
C LEU A 659 7.87 5.08 14.62
N PRO A 660 7.01 4.55 13.73
CA PRO A 660 7.36 4.38 12.32
C PRO A 660 7.87 5.65 11.65
N SER A 661 7.33 6.82 12.05
CA SER A 661 7.80 8.13 11.57
C SER A 661 9.22 8.46 12.03
N ASN A 662 9.55 8.17 13.29
CA ASN A 662 10.86 8.45 13.87
C ASN A 662 11.91 7.50 13.27
N TYR A 663 11.59 6.21 13.13
CA TYR A 663 12.43 5.26 12.42
C TYR A 663 12.72 5.73 11.00
N THR A 664 11.69 6.13 10.25
CA THR A 664 11.86 6.60 8.86
C THR A 664 12.79 7.80 8.81
N HIS A 665 12.63 8.75 9.73
CA HIS A 665 13.50 9.93 9.82
C HIS A 665 14.97 9.55 10.10
N ILE A 666 15.21 8.67 11.07
CA ILE A 666 16.58 8.27 11.48
C ILE A 666 17.28 7.49 10.36
N ILE A 667 16.58 6.58 9.67
CA ILE A 667 17.20 5.72 8.65
C ILE A 667 17.26 6.36 7.25
N ASP A 668 16.56 7.46 7.00
CA ASP A 668 16.35 8.04 5.67
C ASP A 668 17.64 8.27 4.88
N SER A 669 18.70 8.71 5.55
CA SER A 669 20.02 8.96 4.92
C SER A 669 20.75 7.68 4.49
N THR A 670 20.36 6.53 5.04
CA THR A 670 21.04 5.25 4.85
C THR A 670 20.21 4.28 4.01
N PHE A 671 18.93 4.11 4.36
CA PHE A 671 18.03 3.19 3.66
C PHE A 671 16.59 3.74 3.66
N PRO A 672 16.25 4.66 2.74
CA PRO A 672 14.97 5.36 2.70
C PRO A 672 13.83 4.51 2.13
N MET A 673 13.54 3.38 2.77
CA MET A 673 12.42 2.50 2.41
C MET A 673 11.28 2.62 3.40
N GLN A 674 10.06 2.33 2.93
CA GLN A 674 8.87 2.33 3.77
C GLN A 674 9.02 1.32 4.94
N PRO A 675 8.55 1.63 6.16
CA PRO A 675 8.81 0.80 7.34
C PRO A 675 8.43 -0.68 7.22
N ASN A 676 7.38 -1.02 6.47
CA ASN A 676 6.94 -2.41 6.33
C ASN A 676 7.72 -3.21 5.26
N TRP A 677 8.77 -2.65 4.62
CA TRP A 677 9.49 -3.28 3.51
C TRP A 677 10.00 -4.69 3.82
N ALA A 678 10.48 -4.94 5.04
CA ALA A 678 11.01 -6.25 5.41
C ALA A 678 9.93 -7.33 5.45
N ARG A 679 8.68 -6.94 5.72
CA ARG A 679 7.52 -7.86 5.66
C ARG A 679 7.28 -8.36 4.25
N HIS A 680 7.41 -7.47 3.25
CA HIS A 680 7.38 -7.83 1.82
C HIS A 680 8.52 -8.78 1.47
N HIS A 681 9.74 -8.44 1.91
CA HIS A 681 10.92 -9.24 1.63
C HIS A 681 10.82 -10.66 2.23
N VAL A 682 10.48 -10.78 3.52
CA VAL A 682 10.35 -12.06 4.24
C VAL A 682 9.21 -12.92 3.66
N ARG A 683 8.05 -12.32 3.36
CA ARG A 683 6.94 -13.07 2.74
C ARG A 683 7.34 -13.68 1.40
N SER A 684 8.02 -12.90 0.56
CA SER A 684 8.49 -13.33 -0.76
C SER A 684 9.61 -14.37 -0.65
N LEU A 685 10.53 -14.22 0.30
CA LEU A 685 11.56 -15.21 0.62
C LEU A 685 10.95 -16.56 1.00
N LEU A 686 10.02 -16.58 1.96
CA LEU A 686 9.39 -17.83 2.42
C LEU A 686 8.55 -18.50 1.32
N PHE A 687 7.90 -17.70 0.47
CA PHE A 687 7.21 -18.20 -0.72
C PHE A 687 8.19 -18.90 -1.68
N LYS A 688 9.33 -18.27 -1.98
CA LYS A 688 10.38 -18.83 -2.85
C LYS A 688 10.96 -20.14 -2.32
N HIS A 689 10.99 -20.33 -1.00
CA HIS A 689 11.40 -21.57 -0.35
C HIS A 689 10.30 -22.64 -0.24
N ASN A 690 9.16 -22.46 -0.92
CA ASN A 690 8.02 -23.39 -0.92
C ASN A 690 7.49 -23.71 0.50
N ILE A 691 7.51 -22.73 1.39
CA ILE A 691 6.94 -22.90 2.72
C ILE A 691 5.41 -22.85 2.64
N ALA A 692 4.77 -23.74 3.40
CA ALA A 692 3.31 -23.84 3.44
C ALA A 692 2.66 -22.47 3.73
N PRO A 693 1.69 -22.00 2.92
CA PRO A 693 1.08 -20.68 3.05
C PRO A 693 0.49 -20.38 4.44
N GLU A 694 -0.10 -21.39 5.08
CA GLU A 694 -0.64 -21.32 6.44
C GLU A 694 0.46 -21.04 7.46
N LEU A 695 1.63 -21.66 7.31
CA LEU A 695 2.77 -21.45 8.20
C LEU A 695 3.38 -20.06 8.00
N ILE A 696 3.48 -19.58 6.75
CA ILE A 696 3.89 -18.20 6.46
C ILE A 696 2.91 -17.20 7.09
N SER A 697 1.61 -17.45 6.94
CA SER A 697 0.55 -16.62 7.50
C SER A 697 0.60 -16.60 9.03
N ALA A 698 0.89 -17.74 9.65
CA ALA A 698 1.10 -17.85 11.09
C ALA A 698 2.33 -17.05 11.56
N TRP A 699 3.45 -17.13 10.83
CA TRP A 699 4.69 -16.40 11.13
C TRP A 699 4.53 -14.89 11.05
N ILE A 700 3.85 -14.42 10.01
CA ILE A 700 3.72 -12.99 9.69
C ILE A 700 2.49 -12.36 10.39
N GLY A 701 1.55 -13.16 10.92
CA GLY A 701 0.34 -12.66 11.60
C GLY A 701 -0.80 -12.27 10.65
N HIS A 702 -0.95 -13.03 9.55
CA HIS A 702 -2.06 -12.95 8.57
C HIS A 702 -2.99 -14.17 8.69
N GLN A 703 -3.25 -14.62 9.92
CA GLN A 703 -4.07 -15.80 10.13
C GLN A 703 -5.53 -15.52 9.75
N ASP A 704 -6.11 -16.44 8.96
CA ASP A 704 -7.53 -16.43 8.67
C ASP A 704 -8.31 -16.72 9.97
N MET A 705 -9.37 -15.94 10.21
CA MET A 705 -10.33 -16.15 11.30
C MET A 705 -10.92 -17.57 11.32
N ALA A 706 -10.93 -18.26 10.19
CA ALA A 706 -11.37 -19.65 10.07
C ALA A 706 -10.25 -20.67 10.39
N LYS A 707 -8.97 -20.31 10.22
CA LYS A 707 -7.82 -21.22 10.37
C LYS A 707 -6.80 -20.67 11.40
N PRO A 708 -7.16 -20.57 12.69
CA PRO A 708 -6.22 -20.13 13.73
C PRO A 708 -5.01 -21.08 13.83
N ALA A 709 -3.81 -20.51 13.86
CA ALA A 709 -2.57 -21.30 13.96
C ALA A 709 -2.29 -21.72 15.40
N PHE A 710 -1.67 -22.89 15.58
CA PHE A 710 -1.20 -23.41 16.87
C PHE A 710 -2.29 -23.57 17.96
N ASN A 711 -3.57 -23.56 17.57
CA ASN A 711 -4.64 -23.96 18.47
C ASN A 711 -4.69 -25.50 18.63
N ALA A 712 -5.57 -26.00 19.50
CA ALA A 712 -5.69 -27.44 19.78
C ALA A 712 -6.04 -28.31 18.55
N PHE A 713 -6.59 -27.73 17.48
CA PHE A 713 -6.96 -28.43 16.24
C PHE A 713 -6.00 -28.12 15.08
N SER A 714 -4.95 -27.34 15.32
CA SER A 714 -3.96 -26.98 14.32
C SER A 714 -2.94 -28.10 14.18
N GLN A 715 -2.61 -28.45 12.94
CA GLN A 715 -1.51 -29.39 12.65
C GLN A 715 -0.15 -28.69 12.63
N LEU A 716 -0.12 -27.37 12.82
CA LEU A 716 1.13 -26.61 12.85
C LEU A 716 1.90 -26.89 14.14
N SER A 717 3.20 -27.13 14.01
CA SER A 717 4.07 -27.50 15.11
C SER A 717 5.21 -26.50 15.32
N ARG A 718 5.76 -26.49 16.53
CA ARG A 718 6.97 -25.71 16.85
C ARG A 718 8.16 -26.07 15.94
N LYS A 719 8.27 -27.32 15.49
CA LYS A 719 9.32 -27.77 14.57
C LYS A 719 9.24 -27.06 13.21
N GLN A 720 8.05 -26.78 12.71
CA GLN A 720 7.86 -26.01 11.47
C GLN A 720 8.25 -24.54 11.64
N LEU A 721 8.01 -23.95 12.82
CA LEU A 721 8.56 -22.60 13.13
C LEU A 721 10.09 -22.60 13.11
N GLN A 722 10.72 -23.69 13.56
CA GLN A 722 12.17 -23.83 13.52
C GLN A 722 12.70 -23.91 12.08
N GLN A 723 11.99 -24.59 11.17
CA GLN A 723 12.34 -24.62 9.75
C GLN A 723 12.35 -23.20 9.14
N ILE A 724 11.34 -22.36 9.44
CA ILE A 724 11.34 -20.96 9.00
C ILE A 724 12.54 -20.21 9.60
N SER A 725 12.79 -20.40 10.90
CA SER A 725 13.92 -19.79 11.61
C SER A 725 15.25 -20.11 10.94
N GLU A 726 15.46 -21.36 10.53
CA GLU A 726 16.66 -21.84 9.86
C GLU A 726 16.83 -21.24 8.45
N ILE A 727 15.74 -21.16 7.66
CA ILE A 727 15.75 -20.51 6.34
C ILE A 727 16.11 -19.03 6.46
N ILE A 728 15.48 -18.32 7.40
CA ILE A 728 15.78 -16.90 7.61
C ILE A 728 17.20 -16.75 8.14
N ASN A 729 17.67 -17.63 9.05
CA ASN A 729 19.04 -17.60 9.52
C ASN A 729 20.05 -17.73 8.36
N GLN A 730 19.81 -18.66 7.44
CA GLN A 730 20.65 -18.86 6.27
C GLN A 730 20.66 -17.62 5.37
N HIS A 731 19.50 -17.01 5.13
CA HIS A 731 19.41 -15.76 4.39
C HIS A 731 20.17 -14.61 5.08
N LEU A 732 20.09 -14.50 6.41
CA LEU A 732 20.87 -13.52 7.17
C LEU A 732 22.39 -13.73 7.00
N ILE A 733 22.86 -14.98 6.94
CA ILE A 733 24.27 -15.30 6.63
C ILE A 733 24.62 -14.78 5.23
N GLU A 734 23.80 -15.09 4.23
CA GLU A 734 24.04 -14.75 2.83
C GLU A 734 24.13 -13.24 2.58
N ILE A 735 23.34 -12.44 3.31
CA ILE A 735 23.40 -10.98 3.25
C ILE A 735 24.51 -10.37 4.14
N GLY A 736 25.42 -11.20 4.66
CA GLY A 736 26.62 -10.75 5.36
C GLY A 736 26.39 -10.36 6.83
N LEU A 737 25.33 -10.86 7.47
CA LEU A 737 25.10 -10.68 8.91
C LEU A 737 25.69 -11.81 9.77
N GLY A 738 26.10 -12.93 9.14
CA GLY A 738 26.93 -13.93 9.80
C GLY A 738 28.32 -13.40 10.18
N ASP A 739 29.02 -14.19 11.00
CA ASP A 739 30.40 -13.93 11.45
C ASP A 739 31.43 -14.01 10.32
#